data_AF-A0A8J8J3M2-F1
#
_entry.id   AF-A0A8J8J3M2-F1
#
_cell.length_a   1.000
_cell.length_b   1.000
_cell.length_c   1.000
_cell.angle_alpha   90.00
_cell.angle_beta   90.00
_cell.angle_gamma   90.00
#
_symmetry.space_group_name_H-M   'P 1'
#
loop_
_entity.id
_entity.type
_entity.pdbx_description
1 polymer ?
#
loop_
_entity_poly.entity_id
_entity_poly.type
_entity_poly.pdbx_seq_one_letter_code
_entity_poly.pdbx_strand_id
1 'polypeptide(L)'
;MLMGISESARIFLAELWEFYPANKNRVSNILVDSSGGIDNRWSLMSAVTPDGALRVVQITPVSGTMFMSAFNPVGGLSDVYSIRVWNLIRDFGGSTNFEGIYAPYRCTWTVERGDFVVPSDAVIYNQTQGWISKNAGQTASVKVTVHCDIGTWHNGVNGNVDDIKYYVAFLYTWAYKDNANDTYFDQNLGSVRYALDSVLGFQWTDDGYVVYGTYKHPLADDLTAKNYVDYFYPQMPWELYWAMGELVARSKDYGIDKTYSFSSSGEGVLWLDLLNGTHTSDLAAIMDAISVGNVVKTFPGINWTAMVSRINADLQFYNERGHLVISNGPYLLAAYSPDSLYLKLEKFDGSRAVYTDTLPRDGNSSVIEFYGTQDVNGAVLNISQGAYDVGLFRFTKSWYSNFGTDVLANLNLYKSASSYNELTFNTWHDPDKDAPIVTVGDKVYFNPFAVREVRFAMNYLLSREYIVQNIYQGSGAPMLGCIRPSHPANKYFEPVYRILGLTQEGNLQYAISIVDSAMAGAAQQVAKYGHTLEKGTDGYWYFDGQPVTVKFIIRIEDERKEIGLYVADLIEKYLGFKVDRLLWDRIQASSVVFANPPSNYEWNIYTGEWGASGISSVWIDDYTAWFYAAWYGYVPGSVEPKHVNTVTVGEVLNYIGLQYGDIGSYDDAVQNASAVYFVFNNLGTPDAFSTAQYVSRTIPLATRTVSRSVDEFNMSTVTANDVVVSVGGPLVNSITAKYDNIALVHMAIDGRTITIVSPQGNFTWTAPTPWWNVTEGYFVIQLFNDRTTGALVVTIYGTDADSTAAGAYYFLTQIYPNINSYSGTNYLVGLWQDTEYGSDIPLPGSSLGDDSGFSAGDTITIVAQG
;
A
#
# COMPACT_ATOMS: atom_id res chain seq x y z
N MET A 1 -0.93 -11.12 1.79
CA MET A 1 -0.03 -10.50 2.79
C MET A 1 0.67 -11.53 3.66
N LEU A 2 -0.05 -12.23 4.56
CA LEU A 2 0.53 -13.17 5.53
C LEU A 2 1.48 -14.21 4.89
N MET A 3 1.06 -14.88 3.82
CA MET A 3 1.92 -15.82 3.07
C MET A 3 3.21 -15.17 2.53
N GLY A 4 3.12 -13.93 2.03
CA GLY A 4 4.27 -13.21 1.49
C GLY A 4 5.32 -12.89 2.56
N ILE A 5 4.85 -12.48 3.75
CA ILE A 5 5.74 -12.28 4.90
C ILE A 5 6.31 -13.63 5.36
N SER A 6 5.53 -14.70 5.44
CA SER A 6 6.02 -16.03 5.83
C SER A 6 7.03 -16.64 4.84
N GLU A 7 6.91 -16.31 3.55
CA GLU A 7 7.86 -16.69 2.49
C GLU A 7 9.16 -15.89 2.58
N SER A 8 9.06 -14.58 2.89
CA SER A 8 10.18 -13.67 3.10
C SER A 8 11.22 -13.62 1.97
N ALA A 9 10.84 -13.87 0.72
CA ALA A 9 11.71 -13.57 -0.43
C ALA A 9 12.12 -12.08 -0.50
N ARG A 10 11.33 -11.23 0.17
CA ARG A 10 11.54 -9.80 0.35
C ARG A 10 11.10 -9.39 1.76
N ILE A 11 11.88 -8.55 2.43
CA ILE A 11 11.46 -7.92 3.70
C ILE A 11 11.56 -6.40 3.60
N PHE A 12 10.56 -5.71 4.12
CA PHE A 12 10.50 -4.25 4.09
C PHE A 12 11.08 -3.67 5.36
N LEU A 13 11.65 -2.46 5.25
CA LEU A 13 12.43 -1.84 6.32
C LEU A 13 11.80 -0.52 6.78
N ALA A 14 11.73 0.47 5.89
CA ALA A 14 11.24 1.80 6.22
C ALA A 14 10.59 2.47 5.00
N GLU A 15 9.53 3.23 5.28
CA GLU A 15 9.00 4.26 4.39
C GLU A 15 9.78 5.55 4.65
N LEU A 16 10.15 6.25 3.57
CA LEU A 16 10.97 7.45 3.61
C LEU A 16 10.13 8.70 3.39
N TRP A 17 10.42 9.74 4.16
CA TRP A 17 9.67 10.99 4.12
C TRP A 17 10.49 12.16 3.60
N GLU A 18 9.91 12.86 2.65
CA GLU A 18 10.35 14.16 2.17
C GLU A 18 9.24 15.19 2.33
N PHE A 19 9.58 16.47 2.27
CA PHE A 19 8.64 17.55 2.58
C PHE A 19 8.59 18.61 1.48
N TYR A 20 7.38 18.93 1.04
CA TYR A 20 7.11 20.07 0.16
C TYR A 20 6.99 21.37 0.98
N PRO A 21 7.64 22.48 0.57
CA PRO A 21 7.53 23.74 1.27
C PRO A 21 6.36 24.58 0.75
N ALA A 22 5.65 25.26 1.65
CA ALA A 22 4.72 26.32 1.32
C ALA A 22 4.88 27.51 2.27
N ASN A 23 4.56 28.70 1.80
CA ASN A 23 4.58 29.88 2.66
C ASN A 23 3.41 29.83 3.64
N LYS A 24 3.74 29.84 4.93
CA LYS A 24 2.80 29.71 6.05
C LYS A 24 1.79 30.86 6.16
N ASN A 25 2.17 32.06 5.74
CA ASN A 25 1.33 33.27 5.84
C ASN A 25 0.48 33.50 4.58
N ARG A 26 0.86 32.88 3.46
CA ARG A 26 0.17 33.01 2.16
C ARG A 26 -0.78 31.85 1.88
N VAL A 27 -0.50 30.64 2.36
CA VAL A 27 -1.36 29.47 2.16
C VAL A 27 -2.11 29.15 3.45
N SER A 28 -3.37 29.60 3.55
CA SER A 28 -4.19 29.42 4.76
C SER A 28 -4.89 28.06 4.80
N ASN A 29 -5.07 27.42 3.65
CA ASN A 29 -5.63 26.08 3.52
C ASN A 29 -5.04 25.38 2.30
N ILE A 30 -4.83 24.07 2.39
CA ILE A 30 -4.46 23.16 1.30
C ILE A 30 -4.72 21.72 1.76
N LEU A 31 -5.39 20.92 0.94
CA LEU A 31 -5.57 19.49 1.22
C LEU A 31 -4.26 18.73 0.99
N VAL A 32 -4.01 17.70 1.79
CA VAL A 32 -2.75 16.94 1.75
C VAL A 32 -3.08 15.45 1.67
N ASP A 33 -2.56 14.78 0.65
CA ASP A 33 -2.62 13.32 0.56
C ASP A 33 -1.59 12.69 1.51
N SER A 34 -1.95 11.61 2.21
CA SER A 34 -1.05 10.97 3.18
C SER A 34 0.21 10.40 2.53
N SER A 35 0.12 10.03 1.25
CA SER A 35 1.20 9.44 0.45
C SER A 35 1.95 10.50 -0.37
N GLY A 36 1.30 11.10 -1.36
CA GLY A 36 1.87 12.05 -2.30
C GLY A 36 2.05 13.47 -1.77
N GLY A 37 1.59 13.77 -0.55
CA GLY A 37 1.63 15.11 0.01
C GLY A 37 0.76 16.08 -0.78
N ILE A 38 1.32 17.21 -1.19
CA ILE A 38 0.59 18.27 -1.93
C ILE A 38 0.80 18.21 -3.45
N ASP A 39 1.55 17.22 -3.94
CA ASP A 39 1.83 17.05 -5.38
C ASP A 39 0.70 16.30 -6.09
N ASN A 40 -0.49 16.88 -6.05
CA ASN A 40 -1.67 16.40 -6.75
C ASN A 40 -2.61 17.57 -7.04
N ARG A 41 -3.51 17.39 -8.02
CA ARG A 41 -4.43 18.47 -8.43
C ARG A 41 -5.35 18.93 -7.30
N TRP A 42 -5.76 18.04 -6.40
CA TRP A 42 -6.74 18.33 -5.36
C TRP A 42 -6.16 19.27 -4.32
N SER A 43 -4.88 19.09 -3.98
CA SER A 43 -4.11 20.01 -3.17
C SER A 43 -4.04 21.39 -3.81
N LEU A 44 -3.61 21.50 -5.07
CA LEU A 44 -3.50 22.80 -5.74
C LEU A 44 -4.86 23.49 -5.94
N MET A 45 -5.92 22.75 -6.24
CA MET A 45 -7.29 23.27 -6.34
C MET A 45 -7.81 23.79 -5.00
N SER A 46 -7.50 23.11 -3.90
CA SER A 46 -7.98 23.48 -2.57
C SER A 46 -7.16 24.59 -1.91
N ALA A 47 -6.01 24.95 -2.47
CA ALA A 47 -5.15 25.99 -1.92
C ALA A 47 -5.86 27.35 -1.87
N VAL A 48 -5.82 27.98 -0.70
CA VAL A 48 -6.40 29.33 -0.48
C VAL A 48 -5.29 30.33 -0.25
N THR A 49 -5.28 31.38 -1.07
CA THR A 49 -4.35 32.51 -0.96
C THR A 49 -5.09 33.85 -0.77
N PRO A 50 -4.49 34.85 -0.08
CA PRO A 50 -5.13 36.13 0.20
C PRO A 50 -5.63 36.91 -1.02
N ASP A 51 -4.99 36.75 -2.17
CA ASP A 51 -5.26 37.46 -3.42
C ASP A 51 -5.96 36.57 -4.47
N GLY A 52 -6.27 35.31 -4.13
CA GLY A 52 -6.87 34.35 -5.06
C GLY A 52 -5.93 33.88 -6.18
N ALA A 53 -4.65 34.26 -6.15
CA ALA A 53 -3.62 33.80 -7.07
C ALA A 53 -2.68 32.84 -6.36
N LEU A 54 -2.53 31.62 -6.89
CA LEU A 54 -1.59 30.62 -6.38
C LEU A 54 -0.31 30.62 -7.22
N ARG A 55 0.82 30.95 -6.60
CA ARG A 55 2.15 30.97 -7.24
C ARG A 55 2.93 29.71 -6.89
N VAL A 56 3.06 28.83 -7.86
CA VAL A 56 3.72 27.53 -7.74
C VAL A 56 5.10 27.58 -8.38
N VAL A 57 6.13 27.19 -7.63
CA VAL A 57 7.48 27.03 -8.19
C VAL A 57 7.83 25.55 -8.28
N GLN A 58 8.40 25.12 -9.42
CA GLN A 58 8.81 23.73 -9.63
C GLN A 58 10.20 23.64 -10.27
N ILE A 59 10.87 22.52 -10.02
CA ILE A 59 12.17 22.24 -10.64
C ILE A 59 11.99 22.07 -12.16
N THR A 60 12.89 22.63 -12.94
CA THR A 60 12.97 22.35 -14.39
C THR A 60 14.03 21.31 -14.71
N PRO A 61 13.87 20.57 -15.82
CA PRO A 61 14.92 19.71 -16.36
C PRO A 61 16.24 20.44 -16.60
N VAL A 62 17.33 19.68 -16.66
CA VAL A 62 18.69 20.20 -16.93
C VAL A 62 18.76 20.93 -18.29
N SER A 63 17.89 20.57 -19.23
CA SER A 63 17.74 21.24 -20.53
C SER A 63 17.22 22.68 -20.46
N GLY A 64 16.75 23.16 -19.30
CA GLY A 64 16.23 24.52 -19.14
C GLY A 64 14.88 24.72 -19.83
N THR A 65 14.03 23.69 -19.88
CA THR A 65 12.67 23.73 -20.43
C THR A 65 11.63 23.62 -19.31
N MET A 66 10.36 23.95 -19.56
CA MET A 66 9.30 23.77 -18.55
C MET A 66 8.91 22.29 -18.37
N PHE A 67 8.96 21.52 -19.45
CA PHE A 67 8.55 20.11 -19.51
C PHE A 67 9.64 19.23 -20.14
N MET A 68 9.59 17.92 -19.88
CA MET A 68 10.49 16.92 -20.52
C MET A 68 9.85 16.19 -21.69
N SER A 69 8.53 16.09 -21.70
CA SER A 69 7.72 15.41 -22.69
C SER A 69 6.86 16.40 -23.47
N ALA A 70 6.39 15.98 -24.63
CA ALA A 70 5.49 16.78 -25.44
C ALA A 70 4.10 16.90 -24.76
N PHE A 71 3.50 18.09 -24.82
CA PHE A 71 2.22 18.37 -24.18
C PHE A 71 1.05 17.90 -25.07
N ASN A 72 0.90 16.59 -25.24
CA ASN A 72 -0.23 15.98 -25.96
C ASN A 72 -0.83 14.81 -25.14
N PRO A 73 -2.16 14.76 -24.90
CA PRO A 73 -2.78 13.72 -24.05
C PRO A 73 -2.95 12.34 -24.68
N VAL A 74 -2.50 12.13 -25.92
CA VAL A 74 -2.64 10.84 -26.62
C VAL A 74 -1.46 9.93 -26.31
N GLY A 75 -0.24 10.38 -26.62
CA GLY A 75 0.99 9.64 -26.34
C GLY A 75 2.09 10.48 -25.66
N GLY A 76 1.81 11.75 -25.36
CA GLY A 76 2.68 12.63 -24.58
C GLY A 76 2.41 12.57 -23.08
N LEU A 77 2.77 13.65 -22.37
CA LEU A 77 2.56 13.80 -20.92
C LEU A 77 3.18 12.67 -20.07
N SER A 78 4.39 12.26 -20.41
CA SER A 78 5.08 11.15 -19.74
C SER A 78 5.93 11.59 -18.54
N ASP A 79 6.06 12.90 -18.30
CA ASP A 79 6.82 13.46 -17.19
C ASP A 79 5.92 14.13 -16.14
N VAL A 80 6.39 14.15 -14.90
CA VAL A 80 5.62 14.67 -13.76
C VAL A 80 5.28 16.16 -13.89
N TYR A 81 6.13 16.96 -14.54
CA TYR A 81 5.93 18.41 -14.68
C TYR A 81 4.72 18.71 -15.58
N SER A 82 4.62 18.00 -16.71
CA SER A 82 3.51 18.15 -17.65
C SER A 82 2.19 17.56 -17.10
N ILE A 83 2.26 16.40 -16.41
CA ILE A 83 1.09 15.76 -15.79
C ILE A 83 0.46 16.65 -14.71
N ARG A 84 1.27 17.34 -13.89
CA ARG A 84 0.77 18.27 -12.86
C ARG A 84 -0.12 19.35 -13.44
N VAL A 85 0.33 19.97 -14.52
CA VAL A 85 -0.40 21.04 -15.22
C VAL A 85 -1.63 20.45 -15.93
N TRP A 86 -1.47 19.35 -16.66
CA TRP A 86 -2.59 18.71 -17.37
C TRP A 86 -3.72 18.30 -16.44
N ASN A 87 -3.41 17.75 -15.26
CA ASN A 87 -4.43 17.33 -14.30
C ASN A 87 -5.26 18.49 -13.71
N LEU A 88 -4.79 19.74 -13.82
CA LEU A 88 -5.58 20.93 -13.49
C LEU A 88 -6.42 21.40 -14.68
N ILE A 89 -5.96 21.14 -15.90
CA ILE A 89 -6.60 21.55 -17.16
C ILE A 89 -7.75 20.62 -17.54
N ARG A 90 -7.67 19.33 -17.25
CA ARG A 90 -8.73 18.36 -17.57
C ARG A 90 -9.54 17.92 -16.36
N ASP A 91 -10.72 17.36 -16.58
CA ASP A 91 -11.44 16.58 -15.58
C ASP A 91 -11.33 15.05 -15.83
N PHE A 92 -11.88 14.27 -14.91
CA PHE A 92 -11.89 12.80 -14.94
C PHE A 92 -13.32 12.27 -14.96
N GLY A 93 -13.59 11.16 -15.65
CA GLY A 93 -14.84 10.42 -15.49
C GLY A 93 -15.08 10.00 -14.03
N GLY A 94 -14.08 9.37 -13.43
CA GLY A 94 -13.98 9.12 -11.99
C GLY A 94 -12.53 9.22 -11.52
N SER A 95 -12.28 9.30 -10.22
CA SER A 95 -10.92 9.40 -9.70
C SER A 95 -10.79 8.73 -8.34
N THR A 96 -9.58 8.26 -8.02
CA THR A 96 -9.28 7.72 -6.69
C THR A 96 -9.25 8.86 -5.66
N ASN A 97 -10.07 8.75 -4.61
CA ASN A 97 -10.12 9.73 -3.52
C ASN A 97 -9.02 9.49 -2.47
N PHE A 98 -8.91 10.37 -1.48
CA PHE A 98 -7.89 10.28 -0.42
C PHE A 98 -8.03 9.02 0.46
N GLU A 99 -9.19 8.36 0.46
CA GLU A 99 -9.40 7.06 1.09
C GLU A 99 -8.95 5.87 0.23
N GLY A 100 -8.49 6.10 -1.00
CA GLY A 100 -8.05 5.08 -1.94
C GLY A 100 -9.17 4.37 -2.70
N ILE A 101 -10.39 4.92 -2.71
CA ILE A 101 -11.56 4.37 -3.41
C ILE A 101 -11.75 5.10 -4.73
N TYR A 102 -12.04 4.36 -5.81
CA TYR A 102 -12.40 4.99 -7.09
C TYR A 102 -13.82 5.58 -7.00
N ALA A 103 -13.91 6.90 -7.02
CA ALA A 103 -15.16 7.64 -6.80
C ALA A 103 -15.63 8.35 -8.09
N PRO A 104 -16.95 8.51 -8.27
CA PRO A 104 -17.53 9.33 -9.33
C PRO A 104 -16.96 10.75 -9.33
N TYR A 105 -16.78 11.33 -10.52
CA TYR A 105 -16.38 12.73 -10.66
C TYR A 105 -17.17 13.43 -11.77
N ARG A 106 -16.91 13.14 -13.06
CA ARG A 106 -17.74 13.57 -14.20
C ARG A 106 -18.74 12.53 -14.67
N CYS A 107 -18.58 11.29 -14.25
CA CYS A 107 -19.47 10.20 -14.54
C CYS A 107 -19.94 9.53 -13.26
N THR A 108 -21.15 9.00 -13.30
CA THR A 108 -21.71 8.08 -12.32
C THR A 108 -21.95 6.73 -12.98
N TRP A 109 -22.04 5.67 -12.18
CA TRP A 109 -22.22 4.33 -12.72
C TRP A 109 -22.99 3.41 -11.78
N THR A 110 -23.57 2.37 -12.38
CA THR A 110 -24.11 1.20 -11.68
C THR A 110 -23.45 -0.05 -12.23
N VAL A 111 -22.88 -0.88 -11.34
CA VAL A 111 -22.25 -2.15 -11.70
C VAL A 111 -23.21 -3.29 -11.38
N GLU A 112 -23.53 -4.11 -12.38
CA GLU A 112 -24.32 -5.33 -12.21
C GLU A 112 -23.46 -6.54 -12.57
N ARG A 113 -23.34 -7.50 -11.64
CA ARG A 113 -22.58 -8.75 -11.83
C ARG A 113 -23.53 -9.90 -12.14
N GLY A 114 -23.17 -10.73 -13.11
CA GLY A 114 -24.01 -11.85 -13.54
C GLY A 114 -23.64 -12.33 -14.92
N ASP A 115 -24.46 -13.22 -15.46
CA ASP A 115 -24.34 -13.71 -16.84
C ASP A 115 -25.34 -12.96 -17.72
N PHE A 116 -24.85 -12.01 -18.49
CA PHE A 116 -25.68 -11.16 -19.35
C PHE A 116 -25.49 -11.54 -20.82
N VAL A 117 -26.58 -11.75 -21.56
CA VAL A 117 -26.51 -11.92 -23.01
C VAL A 117 -26.24 -10.56 -23.65
N VAL A 118 -25.17 -10.46 -24.44
CA VAL A 118 -24.81 -9.24 -25.17
C VAL A 118 -25.89 -8.93 -26.21
N PRO A 119 -26.57 -7.77 -26.12
CA PRO A 119 -27.63 -7.39 -27.06
C PRO A 119 -27.13 -7.21 -28.50
N SER A 120 -28.03 -7.29 -29.47
CA SER A 120 -27.70 -7.11 -30.89
C SER A 120 -27.36 -5.66 -31.27
N ASP A 121 -27.77 -4.70 -30.45
CA ASP A 121 -27.48 -3.26 -30.59
C ASP A 121 -26.29 -2.81 -29.73
N ALA A 122 -25.66 -3.74 -28.98
CA ALA A 122 -24.37 -3.50 -28.34
C ALA A 122 -23.24 -3.66 -29.36
N VAL A 123 -22.46 -2.60 -29.57
CA VAL A 123 -21.47 -2.49 -30.65
C VAL A 123 -20.05 -2.27 -30.16
N ILE A 124 -19.07 -2.76 -30.92
CA ILE A 124 -17.67 -2.35 -30.83
C ILE A 124 -17.26 -1.64 -32.13
N TYR A 125 -16.17 -0.88 -32.11
CA TYR A 125 -15.69 -0.21 -33.32
C TYR A 125 -14.70 -1.07 -34.11
N ASN A 126 -14.85 -1.08 -35.43
CA ASN A 126 -13.86 -1.59 -36.37
C ASN A 126 -13.52 -0.50 -37.38
N GLN A 127 -12.23 -0.27 -37.64
CA GLN A 127 -11.76 0.80 -38.52
C GLN A 127 -12.38 0.74 -39.94
N THR A 128 -12.59 -0.46 -40.49
CA THR A 128 -13.09 -0.65 -41.86
C THR A 128 -14.61 -0.83 -41.96
N GLN A 129 -15.26 -1.31 -40.90
CA GLN A 129 -16.70 -1.63 -40.90
C GLN A 129 -17.54 -0.63 -40.09
N GLY A 130 -16.90 0.22 -39.27
CA GLY A 130 -17.57 1.10 -38.31
C GLY A 130 -18.05 0.35 -37.08
N TRP A 131 -19.19 0.77 -36.53
CA TRP A 131 -19.81 0.14 -35.36
C TRP A 131 -20.46 -1.19 -35.74
N ILE A 132 -19.98 -2.28 -35.16
CA ILE A 132 -20.44 -3.65 -35.45
C ILE A 132 -20.83 -4.40 -34.18
N SER A 133 -21.87 -5.21 -34.27
CA SER A 133 -22.35 -6.08 -33.17
C SER A 133 -21.61 -7.43 -33.17
N LYS A 134 -20.27 -7.39 -33.17
CA LYS A 134 -19.41 -8.58 -33.33
C LYS A 134 -19.70 -9.69 -32.31
N ASN A 135 -20.07 -9.29 -31.09
CA ASN A 135 -20.23 -10.20 -29.95
C ASN A 135 -21.70 -10.41 -29.53
N ALA A 136 -22.67 -10.03 -30.38
CA ALA A 136 -24.08 -10.23 -30.08
C ALA A 136 -24.37 -11.72 -29.77
N GLY A 137 -25.14 -11.96 -28.70
CA GLY A 137 -25.47 -13.31 -28.23
C GLY A 137 -24.39 -13.98 -27.37
N GLN A 138 -23.20 -13.40 -27.23
CA GLN A 138 -22.20 -13.88 -26.26
C GLN A 138 -22.61 -13.56 -24.82
N THR A 139 -21.94 -14.16 -23.84
CA THR A 139 -22.17 -13.92 -22.41
C THR A 139 -21.14 -12.96 -21.84
N ALA A 140 -21.59 -11.86 -21.26
CA ALA A 140 -20.81 -10.92 -20.46
C ALA A 140 -20.90 -11.28 -18.97
N SER A 141 -19.81 -11.04 -18.22
CA SER A 141 -19.73 -11.32 -16.78
C SER A 141 -20.14 -10.12 -15.91
N VAL A 142 -20.23 -8.94 -16.53
CA VAL A 142 -20.63 -7.68 -15.93
C VAL A 142 -21.36 -6.81 -16.95
N LYS A 143 -22.31 -6.04 -16.47
CA LYS A 143 -22.96 -4.94 -17.19
C LYS A 143 -22.77 -3.67 -16.36
N VAL A 144 -22.20 -2.63 -16.97
CA VAL A 144 -21.97 -1.34 -16.31
C VAL A 144 -22.72 -0.25 -17.05
N THR A 145 -23.65 0.41 -16.36
CA THR A 145 -24.38 1.56 -16.89
C THR A 145 -23.65 2.82 -16.44
N VAL A 146 -23.24 3.67 -17.37
CA VAL A 146 -22.43 4.88 -17.13
C VAL A 146 -23.18 6.10 -17.67
N HIS A 147 -23.31 7.12 -16.83
CA HIS A 147 -23.83 8.44 -17.18
C HIS A 147 -22.75 9.49 -16.96
N CYS A 148 -22.49 10.36 -17.92
CA CYS A 148 -21.39 11.33 -17.89
C CYS A 148 -21.85 12.74 -18.24
N ASP A 149 -21.31 13.73 -17.54
CA ASP A 149 -21.33 15.13 -17.96
C ASP A 149 -19.96 15.50 -18.55
N ILE A 150 -19.91 15.69 -19.88
CA ILE A 150 -18.70 16.21 -20.53
C ILE A 150 -18.51 17.69 -20.19
N GLY A 151 -19.61 18.42 -19.97
CA GLY A 151 -19.57 19.86 -19.70
C GLY A 151 -19.18 20.69 -20.93
N THR A 152 -18.70 21.90 -20.69
CA THR A 152 -18.19 22.78 -21.74
C THR A 152 -16.69 22.56 -21.91
N TRP A 153 -16.23 22.37 -23.14
CA TRP A 153 -14.80 22.38 -23.50
C TRP A 153 -14.24 23.81 -23.43
N HIS A 154 -12.92 23.97 -23.23
CA HIS A 154 -12.27 25.28 -23.08
C HIS A 154 -12.40 26.19 -24.31
N ASN A 155 -12.69 25.62 -25.48
CA ASN A 155 -13.02 26.34 -26.71
C ASN A 155 -14.48 26.86 -26.75
N GLY A 156 -15.27 26.62 -25.70
CA GLY A 156 -16.67 27.03 -25.58
C GLY A 156 -17.70 26.05 -26.14
N VAL A 157 -17.29 24.95 -26.77
CA VAL A 157 -18.20 23.92 -27.29
C VAL A 157 -18.76 23.08 -26.15
N ASN A 158 -20.08 22.91 -26.09
CA ASN A 158 -20.69 21.98 -25.15
C ASN A 158 -20.49 20.53 -25.62
N GLY A 159 -19.88 19.71 -24.77
CA GLY A 159 -19.68 18.30 -25.02
C GLY A 159 -20.98 17.50 -24.94
N ASN A 160 -21.00 16.36 -25.60
CA ASN A 160 -22.13 15.43 -25.61
C ASN A 160 -21.64 13.98 -25.79
N VAL A 161 -22.55 13.01 -25.93
CA VAL A 161 -22.17 11.59 -26.05
C VAL A 161 -21.30 11.28 -27.28
N ASP A 162 -21.34 12.08 -28.35
CA ASP A 162 -20.46 11.89 -29.51
C ASP A 162 -18.98 12.09 -29.14
N ASP A 163 -18.68 12.93 -28.13
CA ASP A 163 -17.32 13.09 -27.61
C ASP A 163 -16.77 11.78 -27.06
N ILE A 164 -17.58 11.02 -26.31
CA ILE A 164 -17.21 9.72 -25.76
C ILE A 164 -17.13 8.68 -26.89
N LYS A 165 -18.17 8.62 -27.71
CA LYS A 165 -18.32 7.62 -28.77
C LYS A 165 -17.19 7.69 -29.79
N TYR A 166 -16.85 8.89 -30.28
CA TYR A 166 -15.81 9.05 -31.29
C TYR A 166 -14.40 9.04 -30.70
N TYR A 167 -14.25 9.31 -29.40
CA TYR A 167 -13.00 8.99 -28.68
C TYR A 167 -12.79 7.48 -28.56
N VAL A 168 -13.82 6.69 -28.21
CA VAL A 168 -13.72 5.22 -28.19
C VAL A 168 -13.38 4.67 -29.59
N ALA A 169 -13.98 5.22 -30.65
CA ALA A 169 -13.62 4.87 -32.03
C ALA A 169 -12.15 5.21 -32.36
N PHE A 170 -11.65 6.36 -31.89
CA PHE A 170 -10.24 6.73 -32.02
C PHE A 170 -9.32 5.72 -31.32
N LEU A 171 -9.66 5.29 -30.10
CA LEU A 171 -8.88 4.28 -29.37
C LEU A 171 -8.81 2.95 -30.14
N TYR A 172 -9.94 2.42 -30.61
CA TYR A 172 -9.95 1.20 -31.44
C TYR A 172 -9.16 1.38 -32.73
N THR A 173 -9.19 2.56 -33.33
CA THR A 173 -8.47 2.84 -34.58
C THR A 173 -6.96 2.76 -34.37
N TRP A 174 -6.45 3.40 -33.31
CA TRP A 174 -5.01 3.56 -33.10
C TRP A 174 -4.34 2.42 -32.31
N ALA A 175 -5.13 1.59 -31.61
CA ALA A 175 -4.62 0.52 -30.77
C ALA A 175 -4.35 -0.80 -31.51
N TYR A 176 -4.99 -1.03 -32.65
CA TYR A 176 -4.86 -2.26 -33.44
C TYR A 176 -4.16 -1.97 -34.76
N LYS A 177 -3.22 -2.84 -35.14
CA LYS A 177 -2.56 -2.78 -36.44
C LYS A 177 -3.36 -3.62 -37.44
N ASP A 178 -4.16 -2.97 -38.29
CA ASP A 178 -5.08 -3.68 -39.19
C ASP A 178 -4.36 -4.28 -40.41
N ASN A 179 -3.26 -3.66 -40.85
CA ASN A 179 -2.41 -4.18 -41.92
C ASN A 179 -0.95 -3.71 -41.81
N ALA A 180 -0.07 -4.21 -42.68
CA ALA A 180 1.36 -3.92 -42.63
C ALA A 180 1.71 -2.42 -42.81
N ASN A 181 0.89 -1.69 -43.58
CA ASN A 181 1.08 -0.28 -43.94
C ASN A 181 0.05 0.62 -43.25
N ASP A 182 -0.49 0.19 -42.11
CA ASP A 182 -1.48 0.97 -41.38
C ASP A 182 -0.83 2.22 -40.77
N THR A 183 -1.17 3.38 -41.31
CA THR A 183 -0.68 4.68 -40.84
C THR A 183 -1.45 5.20 -39.62
N TYR A 184 -2.55 4.55 -39.24
CA TYR A 184 -3.38 4.90 -38.08
C TYR A 184 -3.15 3.91 -36.95
N PHE A 185 -1.88 3.61 -36.66
CA PHE A 185 -1.47 2.72 -35.60
C PHE A 185 -0.28 3.31 -34.86
N ASP A 186 -0.33 3.31 -33.53
CA ASP A 186 0.81 3.66 -32.69
C ASP A 186 1.02 2.54 -31.65
N GLN A 187 2.21 1.96 -31.67
CA GLN A 187 2.53 0.81 -30.82
C GLN A 187 2.38 1.11 -29.32
N ASN A 188 2.67 2.34 -28.89
CA ASN A 188 2.58 2.75 -27.48
C ASN A 188 1.13 2.92 -27.03
N LEU A 189 0.22 3.27 -27.95
CA LEU A 189 -1.23 3.29 -27.70
C LEU A 189 -1.82 1.88 -27.60
N GLY A 190 -1.09 0.85 -28.04
CA GLY A 190 -1.50 -0.54 -27.93
C GLY A 190 -1.72 -1.05 -26.50
N SER A 191 -1.31 -0.29 -25.47
CA SER A 191 -1.58 -0.60 -24.05
C SER A 191 -3.07 -0.53 -23.70
N VAL A 192 -3.86 0.32 -24.36
CA VAL A 192 -5.31 0.46 -24.11
C VAL A 192 -6.10 -0.80 -24.51
N ARG A 193 -5.51 -1.70 -25.30
CA ARG A 193 -6.13 -2.98 -25.67
C ARG A 193 -6.54 -3.82 -24.47
N TYR A 194 -5.84 -3.70 -23.34
CA TYR A 194 -6.24 -4.37 -22.10
C TYR A 194 -7.70 -4.04 -21.73
N ALA A 195 -8.07 -2.76 -21.80
CA ALA A 195 -9.43 -2.33 -21.54
C ALA A 195 -10.37 -2.67 -22.70
N LEU A 196 -9.97 -2.44 -23.96
CA LEU A 196 -10.80 -2.70 -25.13
C LEU A 196 -11.16 -4.18 -25.30
N ASP A 197 -10.22 -5.10 -25.05
CA ASP A 197 -10.42 -6.55 -25.13
C ASP A 197 -11.35 -7.06 -24.02
N SER A 198 -11.50 -6.29 -22.93
CA SER A 198 -12.47 -6.59 -21.87
C SER A 198 -13.91 -6.21 -22.24
N VAL A 199 -14.11 -5.46 -23.33
CA VAL A 199 -15.43 -4.98 -23.76
C VAL A 199 -16.01 -5.87 -24.86
N LEU A 200 -17.23 -6.37 -24.63
CA LEU A 200 -17.99 -7.13 -25.62
C LEU A 200 -18.91 -6.22 -26.46
N GLY A 201 -19.37 -5.10 -25.92
CA GLY A 201 -20.10 -4.09 -26.68
C GLY A 201 -20.62 -2.94 -25.83
N PHE A 202 -20.80 -1.79 -26.49
CA PHE A 202 -21.42 -0.58 -25.94
C PHE A 202 -22.82 -0.39 -26.53
N GLN A 203 -23.81 -0.11 -25.68
CA GLN A 203 -25.07 0.52 -26.08
C GLN A 203 -25.01 1.99 -25.68
N TRP A 204 -25.01 2.89 -26.66
CA TRP A 204 -24.93 4.33 -26.41
C TRP A 204 -26.26 4.87 -25.86
N THR A 205 -26.20 5.72 -24.84
CA THR A 205 -27.34 6.47 -24.28
C THR A 205 -27.24 7.95 -24.64
N ASP A 206 -28.17 8.79 -24.20
CA ASP A 206 -28.13 10.24 -24.47
C ASP A 206 -26.93 10.94 -23.80
N ASP A 207 -26.46 10.40 -22.67
CA ASP A 207 -25.46 11.00 -21.78
C ASP A 207 -24.31 10.05 -21.42
N GLY A 208 -24.19 8.90 -22.10
CA GLY A 208 -23.19 7.89 -21.75
C GLY A 208 -23.37 6.57 -22.49
N TYR A 209 -23.27 5.46 -21.76
CA TYR A 209 -23.35 4.12 -22.35
C TYR A 209 -23.65 3.03 -21.31
N VAL A 210 -24.22 1.92 -21.79
CA VAL A 210 -24.19 0.64 -21.11
C VAL A 210 -23.09 -0.20 -21.76
N VAL A 211 -22.14 -0.70 -20.98
CA VAL A 211 -21.08 -1.58 -21.46
C VAL A 211 -21.25 -2.99 -20.92
N TYR A 212 -21.12 -3.96 -21.81
CA TYR A 212 -21.10 -5.39 -21.51
C TYR A 212 -19.65 -5.84 -21.55
N GLY A 213 -19.15 -6.38 -20.45
CA GLY A 213 -17.74 -6.67 -20.30
C GLY A 213 -17.43 -8.02 -19.66
N THR A 214 -16.16 -8.40 -19.74
CA THR A 214 -15.64 -9.66 -19.19
C THR A 214 -14.78 -9.45 -17.94
N TYR A 215 -14.15 -8.27 -17.80
CA TYR A 215 -13.41 -7.91 -16.60
C TYR A 215 -14.36 -7.57 -15.45
N LYS A 216 -14.16 -8.24 -14.31
CA LYS A 216 -14.76 -7.88 -13.03
C LYS A 216 -13.72 -8.08 -11.93
N HIS A 217 -13.44 -7.04 -11.16
CA HIS A 217 -12.56 -7.19 -10.00
C HIS A 217 -13.24 -8.11 -8.98
N PRO A 218 -12.56 -9.08 -8.35
CA PRO A 218 -13.19 -10.11 -7.53
C PRO A 218 -13.95 -9.57 -6.31
N LEU A 219 -13.51 -8.44 -5.75
CA LEU A 219 -14.02 -7.92 -4.47
C LEU A 219 -14.64 -6.51 -4.57
N ALA A 220 -14.37 -5.76 -5.64
CA ALA A 220 -14.53 -4.31 -5.64
C ALA A 220 -15.26 -3.81 -6.89
N ASP A 221 -16.43 -3.21 -6.71
CA ASP A 221 -17.21 -2.65 -7.81
C ASP A 221 -16.61 -1.35 -8.35
N ASP A 222 -15.97 -0.55 -7.50
CA ASP A 222 -15.31 0.69 -7.89
C ASP A 222 -14.12 0.43 -8.84
N LEU A 223 -13.31 -0.61 -8.61
CA LEU A 223 -12.27 -1.02 -9.57
C LEU A 223 -12.83 -1.63 -10.84
N THR A 224 -13.96 -2.35 -10.75
CA THR A 224 -14.66 -2.83 -11.93
C THR A 224 -15.12 -1.64 -12.78
N ALA A 225 -15.74 -0.64 -12.17
CA ALA A 225 -16.16 0.58 -12.84
C ALA A 225 -14.97 1.38 -13.40
N LYS A 226 -13.85 1.48 -12.67
CA LYS A 226 -12.62 2.15 -13.15
C LYS A 226 -12.20 1.64 -14.52
N ASN A 227 -12.17 0.32 -14.72
CA ASN A 227 -11.83 -0.28 -16.02
C ASN A 227 -12.76 0.17 -17.17
N TYR A 228 -14.03 0.45 -16.87
CA TYR A 228 -15.04 0.80 -17.86
C TYR A 228 -15.39 2.30 -17.92
N VAL A 229 -14.72 3.14 -17.14
CA VAL A 229 -14.95 4.60 -17.11
C VAL A 229 -13.67 5.37 -17.42
N ASP A 230 -12.57 5.05 -16.74
CA ASP A 230 -11.33 5.85 -16.78
C ASP A 230 -10.68 5.82 -18.18
N TYR A 231 -10.72 4.66 -18.86
CA TYR A 231 -10.19 4.51 -20.22
C TYR A 231 -11.05 5.15 -21.31
N PHE A 232 -12.35 5.37 -21.07
CA PHE A 232 -13.31 5.77 -22.10
C PHE A 232 -13.83 7.20 -21.93
N TYR A 233 -13.49 7.88 -20.85
CA TYR A 233 -13.78 9.30 -20.69
C TYR A 233 -12.79 10.15 -21.53
N PRO A 234 -13.28 10.98 -22.48
CA PRO A 234 -12.40 11.80 -23.32
C PRO A 234 -11.75 12.92 -22.52
N GLN A 235 -10.49 13.23 -22.83
CA GLN A 235 -9.76 14.33 -22.18
C GLN A 235 -9.68 15.59 -23.06
N MET A 236 -10.11 15.50 -24.31
CA MET A 236 -10.15 16.58 -25.30
C MET A 236 -11.43 16.43 -26.16
N PRO A 237 -11.84 17.48 -26.88
CA PRO A 237 -12.89 17.36 -27.89
C PRO A 237 -12.55 16.28 -28.93
N TRP A 238 -13.53 15.47 -29.34
CA TRP A 238 -13.26 14.32 -30.24
C TRP A 238 -12.66 14.75 -31.58
N GLU A 239 -13.07 15.89 -32.12
CA GLU A 239 -12.56 16.48 -33.36
C GLU A 239 -11.05 16.75 -33.30
N LEU A 240 -10.53 17.13 -32.13
CA LEU A 240 -9.11 17.41 -31.93
C LEU A 240 -8.28 16.11 -32.00
N TYR A 241 -8.76 15.01 -31.40
CA TYR A 241 -8.12 13.70 -31.52
C TYR A 241 -7.95 13.27 -32.98
N TRP A 242 -9.00 13.42 -33.79
CA TRP A 242 -8.97 13.04 -35.20
C TRP A 242 -8.13 13.98 -36.06
N ALA A 243 -8.15 15.30 -35.81
CA ALA A 243 -7.26 16.24 -36.49
C ALA A 243 -5.77 15.95 -36.19
N MET A 244 -5.44 15.64 -34.93
CA MET A 244 -4.09 15.21 -34.56
C MET A 244 -3.74 13.87 -35.23
N GLY A 245 -4.70 12.95 -35.35
CA GLY A 245 -4.55 11.68 -36.06
C GLY A 245 -4.19 11.88 -37.54
N GLU A 246 -4.84 12.80 -38.24
CA GLU A 246 -4.50 13.14 -39.63
C GLU A 246 -3.08 13.75 -39.73
N LEU A 247 -2.67 14.57 -38.76
CA LEU A 247 -1.31 15.10 -38.72
C LEU A 247 -0.26 13.99 -38.60
N VAL A 248 -0.50 13.01 -37.72
CA VAL A 248 0.42 11.89 -37.51
C VAL A 248 0.42 10.92 -38.69
N ALA A 249 -0.77 10.56 -39.19
CA ALA A 249 -0.92 9.53 -40.20
C ALA A 249 -0.67 10.02 -41.64
N ARG A 250 -0.95 11.30 -41.93
CA ARG A 250 -1.12 11.80 -43.31
C ARG A 250 -0.69 13.25 -43.54
N SER A 251 0.20 13.83 -42.70
CA SER A 251 0.68 15.22 -42.84
C SER A 251 0.99 15.66 -44.29
N LYS A 252 1.65 14.79 -45.06
CA LYS A 252 2.06 15.05 -46.46
C LYS A 252 0.91 15.32 -47.40
N ASP A 253 -0.27 14.74 -47.16
CA ASP A 253 -1.46 14.97 -47.98
C ASP A 253 -2.02 16.40 -47.81
N TYR A 254 -1.62 17.06 -46.72
CA TYR A 254 -1.95 18.45 -46.41
C TYR A 254 -0.81 19.42 -46.77
N GLY A 255 0.21 18.96 -47.51
CA GLY A 255 1.36 19.79 -47.89
C GLY A 255 2.36 20.02 -46.75
N ILE A 256 2.27 19.25 -45.66
CA ILE A 256 3.18 19.34 -44.51
C ILE A 256 4.26 18.26 -44.66
N ASP A 257 5.50 18.67 -44.91
CA ASP A 257 6.63 17.75 -45.13
C ASP A 257 7.15 17.09 -43.84
N LYS A 258 6.78 17.66 -42.68
CA LYS A 258 7.18 17.15 -41.36
C LYS A 258 6.45 15.84 -41.03
N THR A 259 7.14 14.94 -40.33
CA THR A 259 6.57 13.67 -39.84
C THR A 259 6.38 13.76 -38.33
N TYR A 260 5.23 13.31 -37.85
CA TYR A 260 4.84 13.40 -36.43
C TYR A 260 4.61 12.03 -35.81
N SER A 261 4.75 11.95 -34.48
CA SER A 261 4.33 10.81 -33.66
C SER A 261 3.62 11.31 -32.40
N PHE A 262 2.65 10.54 -31.91
CA PHE A 262 2.01 10.83 -30.63
C PHE A 262 2.92 10.59 -29.44
N SER A 263 3.81 9.60 -29.54
CA SER A 263 4.40 8.92 -28.38
C SER A 263 5.92 8.89 -28.34
N SER A 264 6.60 9.44 -29.36
CA SER A 264 8.06 9.41 -29.42
C SER A 264 8.63 10.51 -30.31
N SER A 265 9.92 10.80 -30.11
CA SER A 265 10.76 11.58 -31.03
C SER A 265 11.85 10.68 -31.63
N GLY A 266 12.20 10.89 -32.89
CA GLY A 266 13.25 10.15 -33.60
C GLY A 266 13.91 10.99 -34.69
N GLU A 267 14.93 10.45 -35.37
CA GLU A 267 15.55 11.14 -36.50
C GLU A 267 14.48 11.42 -37.58
N GLY A 268 14.21 12.71 -37.83
CA GLY A 268 13.17 13.15 -38.77
C GLY A 268 11.71 13.01 -38.29
N VAL A 269 11.47 12.61 -37.03
CA VAL A 269 10.13 12.44 -36.44
C VAL A 269 9.95 13.35 -35.23
N LEU A 270 8.96 14.24 -35.31
CA LEU A 270 8.62 15.20 -34.25
C LEU A 270 7.59 14.60 -33.29
N TRP A 271 7.84 14.70 -31.99
CA TRP A 271 6.86 14.36 -30.97
C TRP A 271 5.82 15.49 -30.90
N LEU A 272 4.57 15.19 -31.28
CA LEU A 272 3.51 16.19 -31.38
C LEU A 272 3.30 16.91 -30.04
N ASP A 273 3.33 18.24 -30.06
CA ASP A 273 3.27 19.08 -28.84
C ASP A 273 2.27 20.21 -29.07
N LEU A 274 1.20 20.25 -28.26
CA LEU A 274 0.13 21.23 -28.40
C LEU A 274 0.51 22.62 -27.88
N LEU A 275 1.71 22.78 -27.31
CA LEU A 275 2.31 24.08 -26.91
C LEU A 275 3.33 24.60 -27.91
N ASN A 276 3.81 23.76 -28.83
CA ASN A 276 4.82 24.17 -29.80
C ASN A 276 4.16 24.88 -30.98
N GLY A 277 4.43 26.18 -31.13
CA GLY A 277 3.84 27.02 -32.17
C GLY A 277 4.00 26.48 -33.60
N THR A 278 5.08 25.77 -33.90
CA THR A 278 5.28 25.14 -35.23
C THR A 278 4.35 23.95 -35.41
N HIS A 279 4.19 23.11 -34.38
CA HIS A 279 3.32 21.94 -34.43
C HIS A 279 1.84 22.34 -34.48
N THR A 280 1.45 23.33 -33.67
CA THR A 280 0.07 23.83 -33.65
C THR A 280 -0.29 24.57 -34.93
N SER A 281 0.66 25.24 -35.60
CA SER A 281 0.43 25.83 -36.91
C SER A 281 0.19 24.77 -37.99
N ASP A 282 0.94 23.67 -37.98
CA ASP A 282 0.72 22.55 -38.90
C ASP A 282 -0.65 21.88 -38.63
N LEU A 283 -1.00 21.71 -37.35
CA LEU A 283 -2.30 21.17 -36.94
C LEU A 283 -3.47 22.09 -37.34
N ALA A 284 -3.31 23.41 -37.18
CA ALA A 284 -4.29 24.40 -37.63
C ALA A 284 -4.48 24.36 -39.15
N ALA A 285 -3.40 24.16 -39.94
CA ALA A 285 -3.51 24.01 -41.39
C ALA A 285 -4.31 22.76 -41.80
N ILE A 286 -4.18 21.66 -41.05
CA ILE A 286 -5.03 20.48 -41.24
C ILE A 286 -6.48 20.80 -40.91
N MET A 287 -6.74 21.42 -39.75
CA MET A 287 -8.08 21.84 -39.35
C MET A 287 -8.75 22.77 -40.37
N ASP A 288 -8.01 23.74 -40.92
CA ASP A 288 -8.47 24.63 -41.99
C ASP A 288 -8.82 23.84 -43.27
N ALA A 289 -8.00 22.86 -43.65
CA ALA A 289 -8.29 22.02 -44.81
C ALA A 289 -9.58 21.21 -44.59
N ILE A 290 -9.74 20.63 -43.40
CA ILE A 290 -10.93 19.85 -43.03
C ILE A 290 -12.19 20.76 -43.03
N SER A 291 -12.09 21.98 -42.51
CA SER A 291 -13.23 22.89 -42.38
C SER A 291 -13.85 23.31 -43.73
N VAL A 292 -13.06 23.33 -44.81
CA VAL A 292 -13.51 23.63 -46.18
C VAL A 292 -13.80 22.39 -47.03
N GLY A 293 -13.81 21.19 -46.41
CA GLY A 293 -14.17 19.93 -47.06
C GLY A 293 -13.04 19.25 -47.83
N ASN A 294 -11.77 19.64 -47.60
CA ASN A 294 -10.63 18.90 -48.13
C ASN A 294 -10.35 17.64 -47.30
N VAL A 295 -9.79 16.65 -48.00
CA VAL A 295 -9.51 15.26 -47.62
C VAL A 295 -9.44 15.05 -46.11
N VAL A 296 -10.47 14.42 -45.54
CA VAL A 296 -10.35 13.60 -44.34
C VAL A 296 -10.40 12.16 -44.81
N LYS A 297 -9.53 11.28 -44.31
CA LYS A 297 -9.82 9.85 -44.44
C LYS A 297 -11.09 9.56 -43.66
N THR A 298 -12.22 9.40 -44.35
CA THR A 298 -13.49 9.14 -43.69
C THR A 298 -13.53 7.70 -43.20
N PHE A 299 -13.71 7.52 -41.90
CA PHE A 299 -13.96 6.21 -41.32
C PHE A 299 -15.48 5.97 -41.15
N PRO A 300 -15.99 4.75 -41.44
CA PRO A 300 -17.41 4.47 -41.29
C PRO A 300 -17.89 4.64 -39.84
N GLY A 301 -19.14 5.10 -39.68
CA GLY A 301 -19.77 5.25 -38.37
C GLY A 301 -19.33 6.48 -37.56
N ILE A 302 -18.59 7.42 -38.17
CA ILE A 302 -18.20 8.70 -37.59
C ILE A 302 -18.92 9.85 -38.31
N ASN A 303 -19.48 10.79 -37.55
CA ASN A 303 -20.20 11.94 -38.10
C ASN A 303 -19.25 13.09 -38.47
N TRP A 304 -18.54 12.94 -39.59
CA TRP A 304 -17.58 13.94 -40.08
C TRP A 304 -18.19 15.32 -40.34
N THR A 305 -19.48 15.40 -40.68
CA THR A 305 -20.17 16.69 -40.84
C THR A 305 -20.24 17.47 -39.54
N ALA A 306 -20.43 16.80 -38.40
CA ALA A 306 -20.42 17.44 -37.08
C ALA A 306 -19.03 17.93 -36.67
N MET A 307 -17.96 17.29 -37.15
CA MET A 307 -16.58 17.73 -36.92
C MET A 307 -16.35 19.15 -37.45
N VAL A 308 -16.81 19.42 -38.68
CA VAL A 308 -16.63 20.72 -39.36
C VAL A 308 -17.24 21.87 -38.55
N SER A 309 -18.39 21.64 -37.92
CA SER A 309 -19.04 22.67 -37.09
C SER A 309 -18.29 22.98 -35.79
N ARG A 310 -17.40 22.10 -35.34
CA ARG A 310 -16.68 22.21 -34.07
C ARG A 310 -15.24 22.71 -34.25
N ILE A 311 -14.57 22.32 -35.33
CA ILE A 311 -13.20 22.76 -35.70
C ILE A 311 -13.04 24.29 -35.68
N ASN A 312 -14.06 25.04 -36.07
CA ASN A 312 -13.98 26.51 -36.06
C ASN A 312 -13.75 27.07 -34.65
N ALA A 313 -14.27 26.42 -33.61
CA ALA A 313 -14.01 26.81 -32.23
C ALA A 313 -12.56 26.49 -31.81
N ASP A 314 -12.00 25.35 -32.25
CA ASP A 314 -10.59 25.01 -32.02
C ASP A 314 -9.64 26.01 -32.69
N LEU A 315 -9.93 26.38 -33.95
CA LEU A 315 -9.16 27.39 -34.68
C LEU A 315 -9.28 28.77 -34.04
N GLN A 316 -10.48 29.15 -33.56
CA GLN A 316 -10.65 30.39 -32.81
C GLN A 316 -9.82 30.37 -31.52
N PHE A 317 -9.87 29.27 -30.77
CA PHE A 317 -9.07 29.10 -29.56
C PHE A 317 -7.57 29.20 -29.85
N TYR A 318 -7.09 28.55 -30.92
CA TYR A 318 -5.71 28.66 -31.39
C TYR A 318 -5.33 30.11 -31.72
N ASN A 319 -6.18 30.84 -32.44
CA ASN A 319 -5.91 32.24 -32.80
C ASN A 319 -5.86 33.16 -31.58
N GLU A 320 -6.67 32.88 -30.54
CA GLU A 320 -6.72 33.67 -29.32
C GLU A 320 -5.58 33.33 -28.34
N ARG A 321 -5.17 32.06 -28.27
CA ARG A 321 -4.24 31.55 -27.24
C ARG A 321 -2.85 31.19 -27.76
N GLY A 322 -2.70 30.99 -29.07
CA GLY A 322 -1.45 30.58 -29.72
C GLY A 322 -1.09 29.10 -29.51
N HIS A 323 -2.01 28.29 -28.95
CA HIS A 323 -1.82 26.86 -28.67
C HIS A 323 -3.14 26.10 -28.80
N LEU A 324 -3.09 24.76 -28.82
CA LEU A 324 -4.28 23.88 -28.97
C LEU A 324 -4.54 22.99 -27.73
N VAL A 325 -4.04 23.39 -26.57
CA VAL A 325 -4.37 22.76 -25.28
C VAL A 325 -5.81 23.07 -24.89
N ILE A 326 -6.74 22.19 -25.24
CA ILE A 326 -8.19 22.30 -24.98
C ILE A 326 -8.65 21.09 -24.17
N SER A 327 -9.33 21.33 -23.05
CA SER A 327 -9.96 20.28 -22.24
C SER A 327 -11.22 20.80 -21.55
N ASN A 328 -11.69 20.18 -20.47
CA ASN A 328 -12.95 20.49 -19.78
C ASN A 328 -12.80 20.65 -18.26
N GLY A 329 -11.57 20.75 -17.77
CA GLY A 329 -11.29 20.93 -16.35
C GLY A 329 -11.54 22.35 -15.85
N PRO A 330 -11.37 22.56 -14.52
CA PRO A 330 -11.66 23.82 -13.84
C PRO A 330 -10.74 24.98 -14.22
N TYR A 331 -9.62 24.69 -14.88
CA TYR A 331 -8.65 25.69 -15.33
C TYR A 331 -8.36 25.54 -16.81
N LEU A 332 -8.25 26.65 -17.53
CA LEU A 332 -7.72 26.67 -18.89
C LEU A 332 -6.28 27.20 -18.88
N LEU A 333 -5.50 26.80 -19.88
CA LEU A 333 -4.18 27.39 -20.11
C LEU A 333 -4.34 28.77 -20.77
N ALA A 334 -3.99 29.82 -20.03
CA ALA A 334 -4.19 31.20 -20.47
C ALA A 334 -2.95 31.80 -21.13
N ALA A 335 -1.75 31.41 -20.67
CA ALA A 335 -0.48 31.84 -21.24
C ALA A 335 0.62 30.82 -21.00
N TYR A 336 1.54 30.70 -21.94
CA TYR A 336 2.78 29.92 -21.82
C TYR A 336 3.95 30.71 -22.40
N SER A 337 5.00 30.90 -21.61
CA SER A 337 6.24 31.57 -22.00
C SER A 337 7.43 30.66 -21.72
N PRO A 338 7.89 29.87 -22.71
CA PRO A 338 9.00 28.93 -22.51
C PRO A 338 10.30 29.66 -22.13
N ASP A 339 10.58 30.81 -22.74
CA ASP A 339 11.80 31.60 -22.48
C ASP A 339 11.91 32.10 -21.02
N SER A 340 10.76 32.32 -20.38
CA SER A 340 10.68 32.74 -18.97
C SER A 340 10.36 31.59 -18.02
N LEU A 341 10.28 30.35 -18.52
CA LEU A 341 9.86 29.17 -17.76
C LEU A 341 8.55 29.39 -16.99
N TYR A 342 7.61 30.05 -17.64
CA TYR A 342 6.40 30.55 -17.01
C TYR A 342 5.15 30.02 -17.72
N LEU A 343 4.14 29.69 -16.92
CA LEU A 343 2.83 29.29 -17.40
C LEU A 343 1.73 29.82 -16.47
N LYS A 344 0.61 30.25 -17.05
CA LYS A 344 -0.56 30.78 -16.34
C LYS A 344 -1.80 29.97 -16.66
N LEU A 345 -2.46 29.49 -15.62
CA LEU A 345 -3.79 28.90 -15.67
C LEU A 345 -4.82 29.91 -15.15
N GLU A 346 -5.96 30.01 -15.83
CA GLU A 346 -7.10 30.82 -15.41
C GLU A 346 -8.30 29.91 -15.13
N LYS A 347 -9.05 30.24 -14.09
CA LYS A 347 -10.26 29.50 -13.76
C LYS A 347 -11.25 29.59 -14.93
N PHE A 348 -11.88 28.47 -15.26
CA PHE A 348 -12.80 28.36 -16.38
C PHE A 348 -14.24 28.26 -15.89
N ASP A 349 -15.10 29.14 -16.42
CA ASP A 349 -16.50 29.29 -16.00
C ASP A 349 -17.49 28.45 -16.84
N GLY A 350 -16.99 27.48 -17.60
CA GLY A 350 -17.84 26.58 -18.40
C GLY A 350 -18.72 25.66 -17.54
N SER A 351 -19.81 25.17 -18.12
CA SER A 351 -20.74 24.28 -17.41
C SER A 351 -20.05 23.00 -17.00
N ARG A 352 -20.14 22.67 -15.70
CA ARG A 352 -19.44 21.53 -15.11
C ARG A 352 -20.26 20.90 -13.97
N ALA A 353 -20.91 19.76 -14.21
CA ALA A 353 -21.48 18.92 -13.15
C ALA A 353 -20.40 18.00 -12.55
N VAL A 354 -20.27 18.03 -11.23
CA VAL A 354 -19.31 17.20 -10.49
C VAL A 354 -20.05 16.37 -9.44
N TYR A 355 -19.89 15.05 -9.52
CA TYR A 355 -20.64 14.03 -8.79
C TYR A 355 -19.86 13.41 -7.62
N THR A 356 -19.08 14.21 -6.90
CA THR A 356 -18.28 13.72 -5.76
C THR A 356 -18.59 14.47 -4.46
N ASP A 357 -18.50 13.78 -3.33
CA ASP A 357 -18.50 14.37 -1.99
C ASP A 357 -17.16 14.19 -1.26
N THR A 358 -16.20 13.50 -1.89
CA THR A 358 -14.92 13.10 -1.29
C THR A 358 -13.71 13.84 -1.90
N LEU A 359 -13.91 14.55 -3.01
CA LEU A 359 -12.87 15.31 -3.71
C LEU A 359 -13.31 16.76 -3.95
N PRO A 360 -12.36 17.71 -4.08
CA PRO A 360 -12.67 19.09 -4.43
C PRO A 360 -13.45 19.18 -5.76
N ARG A 361 -14.61 19.83 -5.73
CA ARG A 361 -15.45 20.01 -6.92
C ARG A 361 -14.94 21.11 -7.86
N ASP A 362 -14.30 22.12 -7.29
CA ASP A 362 -13.84 23.30 -8.01
C ASP A 362 -12.56 23.87 -7.38
N GLY A 363 -11.87 24.73 -8.12
CA GLY A 363 -10.65 25.39 -7.68
C GLY A 363 -10.92 26.70 -6.91
N ASN A 364 -10.21 26.90 -5.79
CA ASN A 364 -10.33 28.09 -4.96
C ASN A 364 -9.62 29.31 -5.56
N SER A 365 -8.50 29.09 -6.25
CA SER A 365 -7.73 30.17 -6.88
C SER A 365 -8.33 30.55 -8.22
N SER A 366 -8.44 31.84 -8.52
CA SER A 366 -8.86 32.34 -9.84
C SER A 366 -7.75 32.22 -10.89
N VAL A 367 -6.49 32.23 -10.44
CA VAL A 367 -5.29 32.06 -11.27
C VAL A 367 -4.31 31.13 -10.56
N ILE A 368 -3.67 30.24 -11.33
CA ILE A 368 -2.51 29.46 -10.87
C ILE A 368 -1.33 29.76 -11.81
N GLU A 369 -0.23 30.22 -11.25
CA GLU A 369 0.99 30.54 -12.00
C GLU A 369 2.08 29.52 -11.67
N PHE A 370 2.68 28.94 -12.70
CA PHE A 370 3.82 28.03 -12.59
C PHE A 370 5.09 28.74 -13.00
N TYR A 371 6.11 28.63 -12.15
CA TYR A 371 7.45 29.17 -12.35
C TYR A 371 8.47 28.02 -12.31
N GLY A 372 9.29 27.90 -13.34
CA GLY A 372 10.40 26.97 -13.37
C GLY A 372 11.64 27.51 -12.66
N THR A 373 12.36 26.66 -11.93
CA THR A 373 13.65 26.98 -11.31
C THR A 373 14.66 25.85 -11.42
N GLN A 374 15.95 26.21 -11.51
CA GLN A 374 17.07 25.30 -11.24
C GLN A 374 17.74 25.59 -9.88
N ASP A 375 17.47 26.76 -9.28
CA ASP A 375 17.94 27.13 -7.95
C ASP A 375 16.84 26.86 -6.91
N VAL A 376 16.89 25.65 -6.34
CA VAL A 376 15.95 25.20 -5.31
C VAL A 376 16.15 25.95 -4.00
N ASN A 377 17.40 26.25 -3.61
CA ASN A 377 17.69 26.97 -2.37
C ASN A 377 17.12 28.38 -2.42
N GLY A 378 17.36 29.11 -3.52
CA GLY A 378 16.75 30.41 -3.78
C GLY A 378 15.23 30.33 -3.84
N ALA A 379 14.65 29.26 -4.42
CA ALA A 379 13.21 29.06 -4.42
C ALA A 379 12.62 28.92 -3.01
N VAL A 380 13.26 28.16 -2.10
CA VAL A 380 12.82 28.05 -0.69
C VAL A 380 12.84 29.42 0.01
N LEU A 381 13.90 30.21 -0.22
CA LEU A 381 13.97 31.58 0.31
C LEU A 381 12.84 32.46 -0.21
N ASN A 382 12.58 32.43 -1.52
CA ASN A 382 11.50 33.19 -2.15
C ASN A 382 10.11 32.73 -1.68
N ILE A 383 9.91 31.42 -1.43
CA ILE A 383 8.71 30.92 -0.78
C ILE A 383 8.60 31.52 0.62
N SER A 384 9.63 31.47 1.46
CA SER A 384 9.56 32.01 2.83
C SER A 384 9.26 33.52 2.88
N GLN A 385 9.67 34.27 1.85
CA GLN A 385 9.43 35.70 1.69
C GLN A 385 8.07 36.04 1.08
N GLY A 386 7.34 35.02 0.58
CA GLY A 386 6.00 35.18 -0.02
C GLY A 386 6.01 35.61 -1.48
N ALA A 387 7.15 35.52 -2.18
CA ALA A 387 7.21 35.71 -3.63
C ALA A 387 6.58 34.52 -4.38
N TYR A 388 6.72 33.31 -3.82
CA TYR A 388 6.00 32.11 -4.23
C TYR A 388 5.19 31.57 -3.05
N ASP A 389 4.12 30.82 -3.36
CA ASP A 389 3.23 30.26 -2.35
C ASP A 389 3.58 28.80 -2.03
N VAL A 390 3.87 27.99 -3.04
CA VAL A 390 4.11 26.53 -2.91
C VAL A 390 5.29 26.10 -3.78
N GLY A 391 6.15 25.23 -3.25
CA GLY A 391 7.17 24.52 -4.02
C GLY A 391 6.77 23.08 -4.32
N LEU A 392 6.78 22.68 -5.59
CA LEU A 392 6.58 21.28 -6.02
C LEU A 392 7.90 20.53 -6.20
N PHE A 393 8.72 20.62 -5.15
CA PHE A 393 9.94 19.86 -4.91
C PHE A 393 9.98 19.51 -3.43
N ARG A 394 10.53 18.33 -3.12
CA ARG A 394 10.55 17.81 -1.76
C ARG A 394 11.94 17.30 -1.40
N PHE A 395 12.31 17.49 -0.14
CA PHE A 395 13.60 17.07 0.42
C PHE A 395 13.42 16.56 1.85
N THR A 396 14.42 15.84 2.37
CA THR A 396 14.41 15.34 3.74
C THR A 396 14.39 16.48 4.76
N LYS A 397 13.95 16.18 5.99
CA LYS A 397 13.95 17.15 7.09
C LYS A 397 15.37 17.69 7.38
N SER A 398 16.38 16.83 7.26
CA SER A 398 17.79 17.19 7.44
C SER A 398 18.23 18.24 6.42
N TRP A 399 17.81 18.14 5.15
CA TRP A 399 18.13 19.13 4.13
C TRP A 399 17.60 20.53 4.49
N TYR A 400 16.36 20.61 4.99
CA TYR A 400 15.76 21.89 5.45
C TYR A 400 16.46 22.48 6.68
N SER A 401 17.12 21.67 7.50
CA SER A 401 17.83 22.16 8.69
C SER A 401 19.03 23.08 8.36
N ASN A 402 19.45 23.12 7.09
CA ASN A 402 20.49 24.03 6.60
C ASN A 402 20.00 25.48 6.40
N PHE A 403 18.69 25.74 6.48
CA PHE A 403 18.13 27.10 6.38
C PHE A 403 18.05 27.78 7.76
N GLY A 404 18.07 29.11 7.76
CA GLY A 404 17.90 29.92 8.98
C GLY A 404 16.54 29.69 9.65
N THR A 405 16.49 29.85 10.96
CA THR A 405 15.24 29.68 11.74
C THR A 405 14.15 30.68 11.34
N ASP A 406 14.53 31.85 10.83
CA ASP A 406 13.67 32.88 10.25
C ASP A 406 13.00 32.42 8.95
N VAL A 407 13.73 31.72 8.08
CA VAL A 407 13.19 31.10 6.86
C VAL A 407 12.21 30.00 7.25
N LEU A 408 12.63 29.08 8.12
CA LEU A 408 11.83 27.92 8.53
C LEU A 408 10.54 28.33 9.28
N ALA A 409 10.58 29.41 10.07
CA ALA A 409 9.40 29.92 10.78
C ALA A 409 8.26 30.38 9.84
N ASN A 410 8.59 30.72 8.60
CA ASN A 410 7.65 31.17 7.56
C ASN A 410 7.20 30.04 6.62
N LEU A 411 7.65 28.81 6.84
CA LEU A 411 7.29 27.66 6.00
C LEU A 411 6.35 26.69 6.74
N ASN A 412 5.37 26.17 6.00
CA ASN A 412 4.74 24.89 6.31
C ASN A 412 5.44 23.81 5.46
N LEU A 413 5.83 22.71 6.10
CA LEU A 413 6.46 21.57 5.45
C LEU A 413 5.48 20.41 5.38
N TYR A 414 4.99 20.12 4.17
CA TYR A 414 4.00 19.07 3.93
C TYR A 414 4.68 17.75 3.61
N LYS A 415 4.49 16.77 4.50
CA LYS A 415 5.04 15.42 4.36
C LYS A 415 4.55 14.73 3.09
N SER A 416 5.44 13.98 2.46
CA SER A 416 5.13 13.00 1.43
C SER A 416 5.99 11.76 1.64
N ALA A 417 5.38 10.59 1.51
CA ALA A 417 6.11 9.32 1.40
C ALA A 417 6.73 9.25 0.01
N SER A 418 8.04 9.37 -0.06
CA SER A 418 8.78 9.51 -1.33
C SER A 418 9.21 8.17 -1.90
N SER A 419 9.66 7.28 -1.04
CA SER A 419 10.11 5.93 -1.38
C SER A 419 10.11 5.03 -0.16
N TYR A 420 10.53 3.78 -0.32
CA TYR A 420 10.64 2.83 0.77
C TYR A 420 11.68 1.74 0.46
N ASN A 421 12.38 1.28 1.50
CA ASN A 421 13.46 0.31 1.36
C ASN A 421 13.07 -1.10 1.76
N GLU A 422 13.80 -2.05 1.19
CA GLU A 422 13.62 -3.47 1.41
C GLU A 422 14.94 -4.23 1.23
N LEU A 423 15.00 -5.45 1.75
CA LEU A 423 16.01 -6.43 1.36
C LEU A 423 15.38 -7.51 0.51
N THR A 424 16.01 -7.76 -0.64
CA THR A 424 15.68 -8.85 -1.55
C THR A 424 16.66 -10.00 -1.33
N PHE A 425 16.16 -11.23 -1.29
CA PHE A 425 17.00 -12.41 -1.06
C PHE A 425 17.07 -13.33 -2.28
N ASN A 426 18.26 -13.84 -2.60
CA ASN A 426 18.41 -14.92 -3.57
C ASN A 426 17.99 -16.24 -2.91
N THR A 427 16.83 -16.75 -3.31
CA THR A 427 16.25 -17.97 -2.74
C THR A 427 16.68 -19.25 -3.46
N TRP A 428 17.62 -19.16 -4.42
CA TRP A 428 17.94 -20.27 -5.30
C TRP A 428 18.60 -21.45 -4.56
N HIS A 429 18.14 -22.64 -4.88
CA HIS A 429 18.83 -23.92 -4.67
C HIS A 429 18.64 -24.78 -5.93
N ASP A 430 19.45 -25.81 -6.08
CA ASP A 430 19.33 -26.72 -7.21
C ASP A 430 17.95 -27.43 -7.16
N PRO A 431 17.17 -27.41 -8.25
CA PRO A 431 15.77 -27.85 -8.25
C PRO A 431 15.63 -29.38 -8.11
N ASP A 432 16.70 -30.13 -8.34
CA ASP A 432 16.76 -31.58 -8.15
C ASP A 432 17.08 -32.00 -6.71
N LYS A 433 17.27 -31.04 -5.79
CA LYS A 433 17.65 -31.29 -4.39
C LYS A 433 16.65 -30.66 -3.42
N ASP A 434 16.23 -31.42 -2.42
CA ASP A 434 15.47 -30.94 -1.25
C ASP A 434 16.35 -30.29 -0.17
N ALA A 435 17.48 -29.70 -0.59
CA ALA A 435 18.48 -29.09 0.27
C ALA A 435 18.90 -27.71 -0.27
N PRO A 436 19.33 -26.78 0.59
CA PRO A 436 19.79 -25.42 0.22
C PRO A 436 21.18 -25.42 -0.44
N ILE A 437 21.39 -26.32 -1.41
CA ILE A 437 22.63 -26.52 -2.15
C ILE A 437 22.51 -25.81 -3.49
N VAL A 438 23.59 -25.14 -3.90
CA VAL A 438 23.70 -24.50 -5.22
C VAL A 438 24.96 -25.01 -5.92
N THR A 439 24.82 -25.52 -7.14
CA THR A 439 25.94 -25.98 -7.96
C THR A 439 26.22 -24.99 -9.08
N VAL A 440 27.45 -24.45 -9.13
CA VAL A 440 27.92 -23.58 -10.22
C VAL A 440 29.21 -24.13 -10.80
N GLY A 441 29.12 -24.71 -12.01
CA GLY A 441 30.22 -25.49 -12.59
C GLY A 441 30.59 -26.66 -11.67
N ASP A 442 31.86 -26.78 -11.33
CA ASP A 442 32.37 -27.86 -10.44
C ASP A 442 32.30 -27.50 -8.94
N LYS A 443 31.74 -26.33 -8.59
CA LYS A 443 31.67 -25.86 -7.20
C LYS A 443 30.27 -26.02 -6.64
N VAL A 444 30.21 -26.51 -5.41
CA VAL A 444 28.98 -26.66 -4.64
C VAL A 444 29.02 -25.67 -3.48
N TYR A 445 27.93 -24.95 -3.28
CA TYR A 445 27.77 -23.95 -2.23
C TYR A 445 26.53 -24.25 -1.40
N PHE A 446 26.56 -23.78 -0.15
CA PHE A 446 25.37 -23.66 0.68
C PHE A 446 24.78 -22.27 0.55
N ASN A 447 23.47 -22.16 0.27
CA ASN A 447 22.75 -20.90 0.29
C ASN A 447 21.88 -20.77 1.55
N PRO A 448 22.30 -20.00 2.57
CA PRO A 448 21.50 -19.84 3.78
C PRO A 448 20.13 -19.22 3.51
N PHE A 449 19.99 -18.42 2.45
CA PHE A 449 18.72 -17.79 2.09
C PHE A 449 17.85 -18.63 1.16
N ALA A 450 18.29 -19.84 0.76
CA ALA A 450 17.37 -20.85 0.25
C ALA A 450 16.52 -21.46 1.38
N VAL A 451 17.04 -21.46 2.61
CA VAL A 451 16.28 -21.86 3.81
C VAL A 451 15.27 -20.76 4.17
N ARG A 452 13.98 -21.07 4.02
CA ARG A 452 12.88 -20.11 4.21
C ARG A 452 12.87 -19.52 5.63
N GLU A 453 13.12 -20.34 6.63
CA GLU A 453 13.15 -19.95 8.04
C GLU A 453 14.25 -18.91 8.31
N VAL A 454 15.40 -19.00 7.62
CA VAL A 454 16.46 -17.99 7.72
C VAL A 454 15.98 -16.66 7.15
N ARG A 455 15.31 -16.66 5.98
CA ARG A 455 14.70 -15.43 5.44
C ARG A 455 13.65 -14.85 6.37
N PHE A 456 12.78 -15.70 6.92
CA PHE A 456 11.72 -15.30 7.84
C PHE A 456 12.27 -14.69 9.13
N ALA A 457 13.34 -15.27 9.68
CA ALA A 457 14.05 -14.77 10.87
C ALA A 457 14.58 -13.35 10.69
N MET A 458 14.91 -12.93 9.45
CA MET A 458 15.36 -11.57 9.18
C MET A 458 14.30 -10.51 9.51
N ASN A 459 13.00 -10.85 9.53
CA ASN A 459 11.99 -9.90 10.01
C ASN A 459 12.17 -9.54 11.49
N TYR A 460 12.65 -10.50 12.31
CA TYR A 460 12.88 -10.31 13.74
C TYR A 460 14.31 -9.86 14.04
N LEU A 461 15.30 -10.18 13.20
CA LEU A 461 16.68 -9.74 13.40
C LEU A 461 16.81 -8.22 13.35
N LEU A 462 16.07 -7.58 12.44
CA LEU A 462 16.27 -6.18 12.08
C LEU A 462 15.36 -5.24 12.88
N SER A 463 15.97 -4.27 13.56
CA SER A 463 15.27 -3.14 14.16
C SER A 463 15.01 -2.07 13.11
N ARG A 464 13.74 -1.90 12.75
CA ARG A 464 13.27 -0.85 11.82
C ARG A 464 13.20 0.49 12.52
N GLU A 465 12.96 0.49 13.84
CA GLU A 465 13.12 1.68 14.67
C GLU A 465 14.55 2.21 14.59
N TYR A 466 15.57 1.35 14.73
CA TYR A 466 16.97 1.78 14.58
C TYR A 466 17.22 2.40 13.20
N ILE A 467 16.74 1.76 12.12
CA ILE A 467 16.87 2.30 10.76
C ILE A 467 16.23 3.70 10.67
N VAL A 468 15.02 3.87 11.17
CA VAL A 468 14.31 5.17 11.10
C VAL A 468 14.99 6.23 11.97
N GLN A 469 15.33 5.91 13.22
CA GLN A 469 15.82 6.89 14.19
C GLN A 469 17.31 7.21 14.00
N ASN A 470 18.15 6.21 13.71
CA ASN A 470 19.60 6.36 13.67
C ASN A 470 20.15 6.58 12.27
N ILE A 471 19.54 5.97 11.24
CA ILE A 471 20.00 6.13 9.85
C ILE A 471 19.25 7.31 9.21
N TYR A 472 17.91 7.30 9.23
CA TYR A 472 17.09 8.37 8.63
C TYR A 472 16.80 9.56 9.54
N GLN A 473 17.30 9.56 10.78
CA GLN A 473 17.15 10.67 11.74
C GLN A 473 15.67 11.09 11.96
N GLY A 474 14.77 10.11 11.98
CA GLY A 474 13.33 10.31 12.14
C GLY A 474 12.59 10.74 10.86
N SER A 475 13.25 10.74 9.69
CA SER A 475 12.65 11.10 8.39
C SER A 475 12.00 9.90 7.69
N GLY A 476 11.20 9.13 8.43
CA GLY A 476 10.52 7.95 7.90
C GLY A 476 9.66 7.24 8.92
N ALA A 477 9.08 6.11 8.52
CA ALA A 477 8.32 5.23 9.41
C ALA A 477 8.66 3.75 9.18
N PRO A 478 8.65 2.91 10.24
CA PRO A 478 8.91 1.48 10.12
C PRO A 478 7.92 0.77 9.19
N MET A 479 8.42 -0.17 8.38
CA MET A 479 7.60 -1.03 7.53
C MET A 479 7.72 -2.49 7.94
N LEU A 480 6.61 -3.08 8.40
CA LEU A 480 6.54 -4.49 8.79
C LEU A 480 6.13 -5.42 7.63
N GLY A 481 5.83 -4.84 6.47
CA GLY A 481 5.54 -5.55 5.23
C GLY A 481 5.47 -4.58 4.04
N CYS A 482 5.04 -5.06 2.88
CA CYS A 482 5.02 -4.24 1.67
C CYS A 482 4.07 -3.02 1.72
N ILE A 483 3.03 -3.09 2.54
CA ILE A 483 2.06 -1.99 2.67
C ILE A 483 2.65 -0.91 3.56
N ARG A 484 2.88 0.27 2.96
CA ARG A 484 3.51 1.41 3.61
C ARG A 484 2.59 2.05 4.66
N PRO A 485 3.12 2.64 5.75
CA PRO A 485 2.34 3.40 6.72
C PRO A 485 1.46 4.49 6.11
N SER A 486 1.90 5.15 5.03
CA SER A 486 1.12 6.19 4.35
C SER A 486 0.02 5.66 3.42
N HIS A 487 0.01 4.35 3.14
CA HIS A 487 -0.93 3.74 2.20
C HIS A 487 -2.33 3.66 2.83
N PRO A 488 -3.43 3.99 2.11
CA PRO A 488 -4.78 4.00 2.67
C PRO A 488 -5.22 2.65 3.25
N ALA A 489 -4.70 1.56 2.68
CA ALA A 489 -4.96 0.20 3.14
C ALA A 489 -4.23 -0.20 4.44
N ASN A 490 -3.21 0.54 4.89
CA ASN A 490 -2.33 0.12 5.99
C ASN A 490 -3.09 -0.21 7.29
N LYS A 491 -4.12 0.57 7.60
CA LYS A 491 -4.99 0.38 8.77
C LYS A 491 -5.65 -1.01 8.85
N TYR A 492 -5.72 -1.75 7.75
CA TYR A 492 -6.29 -3.10 7.71
C TYR A 492 -5.26 -4.23 7.92
N PHE A 493 -3.96 -3.93 7.94
CA PHE A 493 -2.89 -4.93 8.03
C PHE A 493 -2.25 -5.07 9.39
N GLU A 494 -2.59 -4.21 10.35
CA GLU A 494 -2.11 -4.33 11.73
C GLU A 494 -2.36 -5.74 12.32
N PRO A 495 -3.53 -6.38 12.15
CA PRO A 495 -3.75 -7.74 12.64
C PRO A 495 -2.77 -8.78 12.08
N VAL A 496 -2.26 -8.59 10.85
CA VAL A 496 -1.31 -9.51 10.20
C VAL A 496 0.07 -9.42 10.87
N TYR A 497 0.55 -8.21 11.17
CA TYR A 497 1.83 -8.03 11.83
C TYR A 497 1.78 -8.54 13.28
N ARG A 498 0.67 -8.23 13.93
CA ARG A 498 0.34 -8.58 15.30
C ARG A 498 0.29 -10.10 15.55
N ILE A 499 -0.38 -10.87 14.69
CA ILE A 499 -0.44 -12.34 14.82
C ILE A 499 0.91 -13.03 14.53
N LEU A 500 1.77 -12.37 13.74
CA LEU A 500 3.15 -12.82 13.54
C LEU A 500 4.08 -12.38 14.68
N GLY A 501 3.63 -11.52 15.60
CA GLY A 501 4.49 -10.94 16.64
C GLY A 501 5.59 -10.04 16.08
N LEU A 502 5.37 -9.44 14.91
CA LEU A 502 6.30 -8.48 14.31
C LEU A 502 6.17 -7.13 15.00
N THR A 503 7.30 -6.58 15.42
CA THR A 503 7.39 -5.23 15.99
C THR A 503 8.45 -4.40 15.26
N GLN A 504 8.42 -3.08 15.42
CA GLN A 504 9.40 -2.19 14.80
C GLN A 504 10.81 -2.37 15.38
N GLU A 505 10.95 -2.84 16.62
CA GLU A 505 12.21 -3.06 17.31
C GLU A 505 12.90 -4.37 16.88
N GLY A 506 12.12 -5.32 16.34
CA GLY A 506 12.56 -6.69 16.10
C GLY A 506 12.62 -7.52 17.39
N ASN A 507 12.98 -8.79 17.25
CA ASN A 507 13.23 -9.72 18.34
C ASN A 507 14.48 -10.57 18.03
N LEU A 508 15.64 -10.06 18.44
CA LEU A 508 16.94 -10.67 18.16
C LEU A 508 17.04 -12.12 18.64
N GLN A 509 16.61 -12.41 19.88
CA GLN A 509 16.74 -13.75 20.46
C GLN A 509 15.87 -14.76 19.71
N TYR A 510 14.66 -14.35 19.32
CA TYR A 510 13.79 -15.19 18.52
C TYR A 510 14.34 -15.42 17.10
N ALA A 511 14.95 -14.40 16.49
CA ALA A 511 15.63 -14.54 15.20
C ALA A 511 16.75 -15.59 15.28
N ILE A 512 17.59 -15.52 16.32
CA ILE A 512 18.67 -16.48 16.57
C ILE A 512 18.11 -17.89 16.74
N SER A 513 17.05 -18.07 17.55
CA SER A 513 16.46 -19.39 17.77
C SER A 513 15.87 -20.01 16.49
N ILE A 514 15.24 -19.20 15.64
CA ILE A 514 14.73 -19.67 14.34
C ILE A 514 15.90 -20.14 13.46
N VAL A 515 16.96 -19.34 13.36
CA VAL A 515 18.12 -19.66 12.51
C VAL A 515 18.85 -20.90 13.01
N ASP A 516 19.12 -21.02 14.31
CA ASP A 516 19.80 -22.21 14.85
C ASP A 516 19.00 -23.49 14.60
N SER A 517 17.67 -23.46 14.79
CA SER A 517 16.79 -24.59 14.47
C SER A 517 16.78 -24.93 12.97
N ALA A 518 16.65 -23.90 12.13
CA ALA A 518 16.63 -24.06 10.68
C ALA A 518 17.95 -24.63 10.14
N MET A 519 19.09 -24.18 10.67
CA MET A 519 20.41 -24.64 10.27
C MET A 519 20.67 -26.09 10.72
N ALA A 520 20.14 -26.52 11.87
CA ALA A 520 20.18 -27.92 12.27
C ALA A 520 19.39 -28.82 11.31
N GLY A 521 18.23 -28.37 10.83
CA GLY A 521 17.47 -29.05 9.78
C GLY A 521 18.21 -29.07 8.44
N ALA A 522 18.81 -27.95 8.05
CA ALA A 522 19.60 -27.84 6.83
C ALA A 522 20.82 -28.78 6.85
N ALA A 523 21.47 -28.96 8.01
CA ALA A 523 22.56 -29.91 8.16
C ALA A 523 22.14 -31.37 7.86
N GLN A 524 20.93 -31.75 8.27
CA GLN A 524 20.36 -33.07 7.95
C GLN A 524 20.02 -33.18 6.46
N GLN A 525 19.54 -32.11 5.84
CA GLN A 525 19.22 -32.09 4.40
C GLN A 525 20.48 -32.27 3.55
N VAL A 526 21.53 -31.48 3.80
CA VAL A 526 22.76 -31.55 2.99
C VAL A 526 23.51 -32.87 3.16
N ALA A 527 23.41 -33.51 4.33
CA ALA A 527 24.00 -34.83 4.58
C ALA A 527 23.44 -35.91 3.65
N LYS A 528 22.17 -35.82 3.23
CA LYS A 528 21.57 -36.73 2.23
C LYS A 528 22.29 -36.70 0.88
N TYR A 529 22.94 -35.58 0.58
CA TYR A 529 23.68 -35.34 -0.66
C TYR A 529 25.20 -35.49 -0.48
N GLY A 530 25.66 -36.02 0.67
CA GLY A 530 27.08 -36.28 0.92
C GLY A 530 27.89 -35.07 1.38
N HIS A 531 27.23 -33.99 1.80
CA HIS A 531 27.86 -32.76 2.28
C HIS A 531 27.76 -32.60 3.80
N THR A 532 28.62 -31.78 4.39
CA THR A 532 28.56 -31.45 5.83
C THR A 532 28.21 -29.98 6.05
N LEU A 533 27.48 -29.70 7.12
CA LEU A 533 27.19 -28.35 7.60
C LEU A 533 27.30 -28.33 9.12
N GLU A 534 28.24 -27.55 9.65
CA GLU A 534 28.56 -27.55 11.08
C GLU A 534 28.90 -26.15 11.60
N LYS A 535 28.60 -25.88 12.87
CA LYS A 535 28.94 -24.62 13.54
C LYS A 535 30.30 -24.76 14.21
N GLY A 536 31.28 -23.96 13.78
CA GLY A 536 32.62 -23.93 14.32
C GLY A 536 32.69 -23.33 15.72
N THR A 537 33.83 -23.49 16.39
CA THR A 537 34.09 -22.92 17.73
C THR A 537 34.22 -21.40 17.71
N ASP A 538 34.43 -20.81 16.53
CA ASP A 538 34.41 -19.37 16.27
C ASP A 538 32.99 -18.81 16.09
N GLY A 539 31.97 -19.66 16.16
CA GLY A 539 30.56 -19.29 16.03
C GLY A 539 30.03 -19.23 14.59
N TYR A 540 30.88 -19.48 13.57
CA TYR A 540 30.49 -19.46 12.16
C TYR A 540 30.06 -20.84 11.67
N TRP A 541 29.16 -20.88 10.69
CA TRP A 541 28.78 -22.09 9.97
C TRP A 541 29.76 -22.41 8.85
N TYR A 542 30.10 -23.69 8.71
CA TYR A 542 31.00 -24.23 7.70
C TYR A 542 30.27 -25.29 6.87
N PHE A 543 30.29 -25.15 5.55
CA PHE A 543 29.81 -26.13 4.58
C PHE A 543 31.00 -26.81 3.91
N ASP A 544 31.13 -28.13 4.04
CA ASP A 544 32.31 -28.90 3.60
C ASP A 544 33.66 -28.30 4.06
N GLY A 545 33.69 -27.81 5.30
CA GLY A 545 34.86 -27.19 5.91
C GLY A 545 35.19 -25.77 5.41
N GLN A 546 34.38 -25.18 4.52
CA GLN A 546 34.49 -23.79 4.09
C GLN A 546 33.45 -22.90 4.79
N PRO A 547 33.80 -21.69 5.24
CA PRO A 547 32.85 -20.81 5.93
C PRO A 547 31.70 -20.41 4.99
N VAL A 548 30.46 -20.54 5.47
CA VAL A 548 29.27 -20.06 4.77
C VAL A 548 29.36 -18.54 4.64
N THR A 549 29.56 -18.07 3.40
CA THR A 549 29.77 -16.65 3.10
C THR A 549 28.59 -16.11 2.28
N VAL A 550 27.95 -15.07 2.81
CA VAL A 550 26.84 -14.34 2.22
C VAL A 550 27.38 -13.19 1.37
N LYS A 551 27.08 -13.18 0.07
CA LYS A 551 27.40 -12.09 -0.85
C LYS A 551 26.31 -11.03 -0.77
N PHE A 552 26.60 -9.91 -0.13
CA PHE A 552 25.62 -8.85 0.10
C PHE A 552 25.92 -7.65 -0.79
N ILE A 553 25.10 -7.44 -1.83
CA ILE A 553 25.14 -6.24 -2.66
C ILE A 553 24.49 -5.08 -1.89
N ILE A 554 25.32 -4.11 -1.54
CA ILE A 554 24.94 -2.91 -0.78
C ILE A 554 25.08 -1.71 -1.71
N ARG A 555 23.97 -1.01 -1.92
CA ARG A 555 23.90 0.19 -2.76
C ARG A 555 24.54 1.38 -2.03
N ILE A 556 25.31 2.20 -2.76
CA ILE A 556 26.21 3.20 -2.18
C ILE A 556 25.77 4.66 -2.38
N GLU A 557 24.68 4.89 -3.09
CA GLU A 557 24.24 6.23 -3.49
C GLU A 557 23.47 7.01 -2.42
N ASP A 558 22.96 6.31 -1.41
CA ASP A 558 22.05 6.81 -0.38
C ASP A 558 22.16 5.95 0.89
N GLU A 559 21.26 6.18 1.85
CA GLU A 559 21.20 5.56 3.17
C GLU A 559 21.12 4.01 3.14
N ARG A 560 20.87 3.39 1.97
CA ARG A 560 20.99 1.94 1.81
C ARG A 560 22.39 1.43 2.14
N LYS A 561 23.43 2.25 2.02
CA LYS A 561 24.78 1.88 2.43
C LYS A 561 24.85 1.60 3.92
N GLU A 562 24.40 2.54 4.74
CA GLU A 562 24.36 2.42 6.20
C GLU A 562 23.46 1.26 6.63
N ILE A 563 22.31 1.09 5.98
CA ILE A 563 21.41 -0.05 6.20
C ILE A 563 22.13 -1.37 5.91
N GLY A 564 22.79 -1.49 4.75
CA GLY A 564 23.49 -2.70 4.35
C GLY A 564 24.63 -3.07 5.30
N LEU A 565 25.37 -2.07 5.80
CA LEU A 565 26.43 -2.28 6.79
C LEU A 565 25.86 -2.74 8.14
N TYR A 566 24.79 -2.11 8.61
CA TYR A 566 24.08 -2.53 9.84
C TYR A 566 23.58 -3.98 9.75
N VAL A 567 22.94 -4.34 8.64
CA VAL A 567 22.43 -5.69 8.40
C VAL A 567 23.58 -6.70 8.32
N ALA A 568 24.68 -6.37 7.63
CA ALA A 568 25.87 -7.22 7.55
C ALA A 568 26.46 -7.50 8.94
N ASP A 569 26.60 -6.48 9.77
CA ASP A 569 27.11 -6.62 11.14
C ASP A 569 26.23 -7.55 11.98
N LEU A 570 24.90 -7.46 11.87
CA LEU A 570 23.97 -8.34 12.58
C LEU A 570 24.07 -9.80 12.12
N ILE A 571 24.20 -10.03 10.81
CA ILE A 571 24.36 -11.38 10.24
C ILE A 571 25.64 -12.03 10.77
N GLU A 572 26.77 -11.31 10.72
CA GLU A 572 28.05 -11.85 11.17
C GLU A 572 28.08 -12.10 12.68
N LYS A 573 27.47 -11.20 13.46
CA LYS A 573 27.51 -11.25 14.92
C LYS A 573 26.56 -12.29 15.52
N TYR A 574 25.39 -12.50 14.91
CA TYR A 574 24.32 -13.26 15.55
C TYR A 574 23.86 -14.49 14.77
N LEU A 575 24.00 -14.52 13.44
CA LEU A 575 23.55 -15.68 12.64
C LEU A 575 24.69 -16.67 12.32
N GLY A 576 25.94 -16.26 12.49
CA GLY A 576 27.10 -17.12 12.26
C GLY A 576 27.44 -17.30 10.78
N PHE A 577 27.12 -16.34 9.92
CA PHE A 577 27.56 -16.33 8.51
C PHE A 577 28.62 -15.26 8.30
N LYS A 578 29.64 -15.53 7.47
CA LYS A 578 30.54 -14.46 6.99
C LYS A 578 29.81 -13.62 5.96
N VAL A 579 30.12 -12.32 5.87
CA VAL A 579 29.53 -11.45 4.86
C VAL A 579 30.60 -10.85 3.96
N ASP A 580 30.47 -11.08 2.66
CA ASP A 580 31.17 -10.35 1.62
C ASP A 580 30.36 -9.10 1.25
N ARG A 581 30.84 -7.93 1.66
CA ARG A 581 30.15 -6.64 1.51
C ARG A 581 30.47 -6.02 0.16
N LEU A 582 29.59 -6.27 -0.81
CA LEU A 582 29.73 -5.81 -2.19
C LEU A 582 29.15 -4.39 -2.35
N LEU A 583 29.97 -3.37 -2.08
CA LEU A 583 29.59 -1.95 -2.17
C LEU A 583 29.51 -1.49 -3.63
N TRP A 584 28.32 -1.53 -4.23
CA TRP A 584 28.11 -1.32 -5.67
C TRP A 584 27.17 -0.16 -5.97
N ASP A 585 27.37 0.47 -7.13
CA ASP A 585 26.41 1.43 -7.69
C ASP A 585 25.21 0.73 -8.35
N ARG A 586 24.23 1.54 -8.80
CA ARG A 586 23.02 1.09 -9.48
C ARG A 586 23.31 0.24 -10.70
N ILE A 587 24.21 0.70 -11.55
CA ILE A 587 24.42 0.10 -12.88
C ILE A 587 24.96 -1.31 -12.68
N GLN A 588 26.00 -1.44 -11.84
CA GLN A 588 26.61 -2.71 -11.52
C GLN A 588 25.63 -3.64 -10.78
N ALA A 589 24.91 -3.14 -9.77
CA ALA A 589 23.95 -3.95 -9.03
C ALA A 589 22.80 -4.44 -9.91
N SER A 590 22.21 -3.56 -10.73
CA SER A 590 21.10 -3.93 -11.61
C SER A 590 21.52 -4.92 -12.70
N SER A 591 22.75 -4.85 -13.22
CA SER A 591 23.26 -5.82 -14.20
C SER A 591 23.44 -7.24 -13.65
N VAL A 592 23.44 -7.41 -12.32
CA VAL A 592 23.56 -8.73 -11.68
C VAL A 592 22.22 -9.18 -11.11
N VAL A 593 21.58 -8.36 -10.27
CA VAL A 593 20.36 -8.76 -9.52
C VAL A 593 19.17 -8.98 -10.44
N PHE A 594 19.05 -8.18 -11.50
CA PHE A 594 17.86 -8.18 -12.37
C PHE A 594 18.14 -8.64 -13.81
N ALA A 595 19.40 -8.72 -14.23
CA ALA A 595 19.75 -9.12 -15.59
C ALA A 595 20.41 -10.50 -15.69
N ASN A 596 20.91 -11.07 -14.58
CA ASN A 596 21.50 -12.41 -14.56
C ASN A 596 20.58 -13.41 -13.83
N PRO A 597 20.62 -14.70 -14.20
CA PRO A 597 19.96 -15.75 -13.45
C PRO A 597 20.44 -15.81 -11.99
N PRO A 598 19.54 -15.91 -10.99
CA PRO A 598 19.95 -16.06 -9.59
C PRO A 598 20.75 -17.34 -9.34
N SER A 599 20.64 -18.34 -10.23
CA SER A 599 21.39 -19.59 -10.22
C SER A 599 22.89 -19.41 -10.49
N ASN A 600 23.33 -18.29 -11.05
CA ASN A 600 24.77 -17.95 -11.13
C ASN A 600 25.40 -17.75 -9.75
N TYR A 601 24.57 -17.58 -8.71
CA TYR A 601 24.99 -17.45 -7.32
C TYR A 601 25.98 -16.30 -7.07
N GLU A 602 25.80 -15.20 -7.81
CA GLU A 602 26.63 -13.99 -7.73
C GLU A 602 26.30 -13.11 -6.52
N TRP A 603 25.13 -13.31 -5.92
CA TRP A 603 24.62 -12.53 -4.80
C TRP A 603 23.67 -13.36 -3.93
N ASN A 604 23.53 -12.97 -2.66
CA ASN A 604 22.60 -13.56 -1.70
C ASN A 604 21.57 -12.55 -1.19
N ILE A 605 21.99 -11.30 -0.96
CA ILE A 605 21.12 -10.22 -0.49
C ILE A 605 21.38 -8.96 -1.32
N TYR A 606 20.34 -8.16 -1.53
CA TYR A 606 20.41 -6.85 -2.17
C TYR A 606 19.60 -5.80 -1.39
N THR A 607 20.17 -4.61 -1.17
CA THR A 607 19.45 -3.44 -0.64
C THR A 607 18.68 -2.72 -1.75
N GLY A 608 17.36 -2.82 -1.77
CA GLY A 608 16.53 -2.15 -2.77
C GLY A 608 15.65 -1.03 -2.22
N GLU A 609 15.08 -0.29 -3.15
CA GLU A 609 14.22 0.86 -2.90
C GLU A 609 13.18 0.99 -4.01
N TRP A 610 11.99 1.44 -3.64
CA TRP A 610 10.86 1.64 -4.54
C TRP A 610 10.29 3.04 -4.36
N GLY A 611 10.07 3.74 -5.47
CA GLY A 611 9.44 5.05 -5.45
C GLY A 611 7.96 4.96 -5.10
N ALA A 612 7.47 5.93 -4.33
CA ALA A 612 6.06 6.12 -4.05
C ALA A 612 5.53 7.34 -4.80
N SER A 613 4.37 7.19 -5.45
CA SER A 613 3.74 8.27 -6.21
C SER A 613 2.22 8.20 -6.15
N GLY A 614 1.60 9.39 -6.13
CA GLY A 614 0.16 9.55 -6.26
C GLY A 614 -0.68 9.01 -5.09
N ILE A 615 -1.99 9.11 -5.30
CA ILE A 615 -3.02 8.57 -4.41
C ILE A 615 -3.20 7.09 -4.77
N SER A 616 -2.91 6.21 -3.82
CA SER A 616 -2.95 4.76 -4.04
C SER A 616 -4.36 4.19 -3.87
N SER A 617 -4.68 3.10 -4.57
CA SER A 617 -5.90 2.31 -4.34
C SER A 617 -5.87 1.69 -2.94
N VAL A 618 -7.01 1.59 -2.26
CA VAL A 618 -7.13 0.84 -1.00
C VAL A 618 -7.10 -0.68 -1.24
N TRP A 619 -7.43 -1.10 -2.44
CA TRP A 619 -7.32 -2.48 -2.90
C TRP A 619 -5.86 -2.73 -3.29
N ILE A 620 -5.29 -3.79 -2.71
CA ILE A 620 -3.85 -4.06 -2.72
C ILE A 620 -3.51 -5.39 -3.38
N ASP A 621 -4.42 -5.98 -4.13
CA ASP A 621 -4.23 -7.26 -4.81
C ASP A 621 -3.04 -7.20 -5.77
N ASP A 622 -2.99 -6.19 -6.65
CA ASP A 622 -1.87 -5.91 -7.53
C ASP A 622 -0.60 -5.53 -6.75
N TYR A 623 -0.73 -4.67 -5.74
CA TYR A 623 0.36 -4.16 -4.95
C TYR A 623 1.06 -5.27 -4.15
N THR A 624 0.30 -6.16 -3.50
CA THR A 624 0.87 -7.31 -2.78
C THR A 624 1.42 -8.36 -3.73
N ALA A 625 0.74 -8.62 -4.85
CA ALA A 625 1.25 -9.54 -5.85
C ALA A 625 2.59 -9.05 -6.42
N TRP A 626 2.74 -7.74 -6.62
CA TRP A 626 3.97 -7.13 -7.14
C TRP A 626 5.20 -7.41 -6.28
N PHE A 627 5.02 -7.44 -4.96
CA PHE A 627 6.14 -7.63 -4.02
C PHE A 627 6.30 -9.06 -3.52
N TYR A 628 5.22 -9.84 -3.46
CA TYR A 628 5.23 -11.15 -2.82
C TYR A 628 4.84 -12.31 -3.72
N ALA A 629 4.43 -12.08 -4.98
CA ALA A 629 3.95 -13.15 -5.84
C ALA A 629 4.75 -13.29 -7.14
N ALA A 630 5.20 -14.51 -7.40
CA ALA A 630 6.01 -14.85 -8.57
C ALA A 630 5.31 -14.65 -9.94
N TRP A 631 3.97 -14.61 -9.96
CA TRP A 631 3.18 -14.57 -11.20
C TRP A 631 2.91 -13.16 -11.74
N TYR A 632 3.18 -12.10 -10.96
CA TYR A 632 2.93 -10.70 -11.34
C TYR A 632 4.14 -9.81 -11.14
N GLY A 633 4.88 -10.04 -10.05
CA GLY A 633 5.81 -9.07 -9.49
C GLY A 633 7.27 -9.25 -9.85
N TYR A 634 8.07 -8.30 -9.34
CA TYR A 634 9.53 -8.35 -9.33
C TYR A 634 10.01 -9.14 -8.10
N VAL A 635 9.66 -10.42 -8.01
CA VAL A 635 10.37 -11.33 -7.10
C VAL A 635 11.81 -11.55 -7.62
N PRO A 636 12.79 -11.89 -6.77
CA PRO A 636 14.15 -12.22 -7.22
C PRO A 636 14.15 -13.14 -8.47
N GLY A 637 14.93 -12.77 -9.48
CA GLY A 637 15.05 -13.52 -10.73
C GLY A 637 14.12 -13.05 -11.86
N SER A 638 14.12 -11.75 -12.21
CA SER A 638 13.43 -11.27 -13.44
C SER A 638 13.86 -12.00 -14.72
N VAL A 639 15.02 -12.67 -14.66
CA VAL A 639 15.46 -13.71 -15.60
C VAL A 639 15.34 -15.08 -14.95
N GLU A 640 14.80 -16.05 -15.69
CA GLU A 640 14.65 -17.43 -15.21
C GLU A 640 15.98 -18.02 -14.71
N PRO A 641 15.96 -18.83 -13.64
CA PRO A 641 14.77 -19.28 -12.91
C PRO A 641 14.24 -18.25 -11.90
N LYS A 642 12.93 -17.98 -11.92
CA LYS A 642 12.25 -17.10 -10.95
C LYS A 642 12.08 -17.76 -9.58
N HIS A 643 12.06 -16.94 -8.52
CA HIS A 643 11.55 -17.39 -7.23
C HIS A 643 10.12 -17.92 -7.36
N VAL A 644 9.82 -19.05 -6.71
CA VAL A 644 8.47 -19.60 -6.58
C VAL A 644 8.15 -19.69 -5.09
N ASN A 645 7.02 -19.10 -4.70
CA ASN A 645 6.53 -19.20 -3.32
C ASN A 645 6.29 -20.68 -2.97
N THR A 646 6.83 -21.13 -1.84
CA THR A 646 6.67 -22.51 -1.34
C THR A 646 5.67 -22.59 -0.20
N VAL A 647 5.42 -21.47 0.48
CA VAL A 647 4.48 -21.41 1.60
C VAL A 647 3.03 -21.65 1.15
N THR A 648 2.39 -22.59 1.82
CA THR A 648 0.96 -22.87 1.67
C THR A 648 0.11 -22.14 2.71
N VAL A 649 -1.18 -21.98 2.43
CA VAL A 649 -2.16 -21.47 3.40
C VAL A 649 -2.18 -22.34 4.66
N GLY A 650 -2.12 -23.67 4.50
CA GLY A 650 -2.15 -24.62 5.62
C GLY A 650 -0.98 -24.45 6.57
N GLU A 651 0.25 -24.29 6.06
CA GLU A 651 1.44 -24.06 6.89
C GLU A 651 1.35 -22.74 7.65
N VAL A 652 0.84 -21.69 7.02
CA VAL A 652 0.63 -20.39 7.66
C VAL A 652 -0.39 -20.49 8.78
N LEU A 653 -1.55 -21.14 8.51
CA LEU A 653 -2.58 -21.36 9.51
C LEU A 653 -2.07 -22.22 10.68
N ASN A 654 -1.25 -23.23 10.40
CA ASN A 654 -0.62 -24.03 11.44
C ASN A 654 0.36 -23.18 12.27
N TYR A 655 1.22 -22.38 11.63
CA TYR A 655 2.20 -21.53 12.32
C TYR A 655 1.56 -20.46 13.23
N ILE A 656 0.44 -19.86 12.81
CA ILE A 656 -0.32 -18.95 13.67
C ILE A 656 -1.08 -19.70 14.76
N GLY A 657 -1.61 -20.89 14.46
CA GLY A 657 -2.33 -21.74 15.41
C GLY A 657 -1.44 -22.22 16.55
N LEU A 658 -0.17 -22.55 16.28
CA LEU A 658 0.79 -23.01 17.30
C LEU A 658 1.01 -22.00 18.44
N GLN A 659 0.72 -20.72 18.23
CA GLN A 659 0.82 -19.71 19.29
C GLN A 659 -0.30 -19.81 20.31
N TYR A 660 -1.46 -20.38 19.94
CA TYR A 660 -2.55 -20.57 20.87
C TYR A 660 -2.34 -21.87 21.64
N GLY A 661 -2.41 -21.77 22.97
CA GLY A 661 -2.41 -22.92 23.86
C GLY A 661 -3.81 -23.51 23.91
N ASP A 662 -3.88 -24.81 24.19
CA ASP A 662 -5.13 -25.53 24.38
C ASP A 662 -5.50 -25.50 25.87
N ILE A 663 -6.70 -25.05 26.22
CA ILE A 663 -7.22 -25.11 27.60
C ILE A 663 -7.18 -26.57 28.10
N GLY A 664 -7.47 -27.54 27.24
CA GLY A 664 -7.38 -28.96 27.56
C GLY A 664 -5.98 -29.42 28.00
N SER A 665 -4.91 -28.75 27.56
CA SER A 665 -3.53 -29.14 27.89
C SER A 665 -3.01 -28.56 29.21
N TYR A 666 -3.79 -27.70 29.88
CA TYR A 666 -3.36 -27.03 31.10
C TYR A 666 -2.95 -27.99 32.23
N ASP A 667 -3.78 -29.01 32.51
CA ASP A 667 -3.55 -29.93 33.62
C ASP A 667 -2.25 -30.74 33.41
N ASP A 668 -2.07 -31.27 32.19
CA ASP A 668 -0.84 -31.97 31.80
C ASP A 668 0.40 -31.06 31.87
N ALA A 669 0.29 -29.81 31.39
CA ALA A 669 1.40 -28.87 31.40
C ALA A 669 1.84 -28.53 32.84
N VAL A 670 0.89 -28.27 33.73
CA VAL A 670 1.15 -27.95 35.13
C VAL A 670 1.71 -29.13 35.91
N GLN A 671 1.23 -30.35 35.65
CA GLN A 671 1.74 -31.57 36.31
C GLN A 671 3.20 -31.85 35.94
N ASN A 672 3.61 -31.51 34.72
CA ASN A 672 4.96 -31.71 34.22
C ASN A 672 5.87 -30.48 34.34
N ALA A 673 5.35 -29.37 34.89
CA ALA A 673 6.08 -28.12 34.97
C ALA A 673 7.26 -28.17 35.96
N SER A 674 8.39 -27.58 35.54
CA SER A 674 9.53 -27.32 36.43
C SER A 674 9.21 -26.23 37.46
N ALA A 675 8.49 -25.19 37.02
CA ALA A 675 7.85 -24.22 37.90
C ALA A 675 6.57 -23.65 37.25
N VAL A 676 5.61 -23.29 38.10
CA VAL A 676 4.44 -22.49 37.73
C VAL A 676 4.61 -21.08 38.31
N TYR A 677 4.70 -20.08 37.44
CA TYR A 677 4.80 -18.68 37.83
C TYR A 677 3.41 -18.05 37.91
N PHE A 678 3.07 -17.49 39.06
CA PHE A 678 1.91 -16.64 39.21
C PHE A 678 2.32 -15.18 39.07
N VAL A 679 1.79 -14.50 38.05
CA VAL A 679 2.10 -13.11 37.74
C VAL A 679 0.82 -12.29 37.87
N PHE A 680 0.84 -11.31 38.76
CA PHE A 680 -0.28 -10.41 39.05
C PHE A 680 0.22 -8.98 39.18
N ASN A 681 -0.68 -7.99 39.16
CA ASN A 681 -0.33 -6.58 39.25
C ASN A 681 0.56 -6.27 40.47
N ASN A 682 0.02 -6.36 41.68
CA ASN A 682 0.74 -6.04 42.92
C ASN A 682 0.22 -6.85 44.12
N LEU A 683 1.03 -6.98 45.18
CA LEU A 683 0.58 -7.64 46.40
C LEU A 683 -0.58 -6.88 47.05
N GLY A 684 -1.62 -7.60 47.47
CA GLY A 684 -2.81 -7.02 48.09
C GLY A 684 -3.85 -6.47 47.11
N THR A 685 -3.64 -6.60 45.79
CA THR A 685 -4.68 -6.29 44.80
C THR A 685 -5.69 -7.44 44.68
N PRO A 686 -6.90 -7.18 44.14
CA PRO A 686 -7.84 -8.24 43.80
C PRO A 686 -7.22 -9.31 42.90
N ASP A 687 -6.35 -8.94 41.94
CA ASP A 687 -5.68 -9.91 41.06
C ASP A 687 -4.80 -10.90 41.84
N ALA A 688 -4.03 -10.40 42.80
CA ALA A 688 -3.20 -11.25 43.67
C ALA A 688 -4.06 -12.14 44.57
N PHE A 689 -5.19 -11.61 45.05
CA PHE A 689 -6.15 -12.38 45.83
C PHE A 689 -6.82 -13.48 45.00
N SER A 690 -7.28 -13.17 43.79
CA SER A 690 -7.87 -14.13 42.82
C SER A 690 -6.89 -15.23 42.46
N THR A 691 -5.61 -14.88 42.26
CA THR A 691 -4.54 -15.85 42.04
C THR A 691 -4.40 -16.78 43.24
N ALA A 692 -4.29 -16.22 44.45
CA ALA A 692 -4.07 -16.99 45.67
C ALA A 692 -5.28 -17.86 46.02
N GLN A 693 -6.50 -17.35 45.89
CA GLN A 693 -7.71 -18.06 46.28
C GLN A 693 -8.19 -19.07 45.26
N TYR A 694 -8.12 -18.76 43.97
CA TYR A 694 -8.76 -19.59 42.95
C TYR A 694 -7.71 -20.35 42.13
N VAL A 695 -6.84 -19.63 41.43
CA VAL A 695 -5.92 -20.24 40.46
C VAL A 695 -4.92 -21.19 41.13
N SER A 696 -4.35 -20.81 42.28
CA SER A 696 -3.34 -21.61 42.97
C SER A 696 -3.82 -23.01 43.38
N ARG A 697 -5.13 -23.19 43.55
CA ARG A 697 -5.76 -24.46 43.93
C ARG A 697 -5.86 -25.46 42.77
N THR A 698 -5.58 -25.03 41.55
CA THR A 698 -5.50 -25.90 40.37
C THR A 698 -4.11 -26.54 40.18
N ILE A 699 -3.14 -26.19 41.04
CA ILE A 699 -1.77 -26.70 40.94
C ILE A 699 -1.54 -27.89 41.89
N PRO A 700 -0.95 -29.01 41.42
CA PRO A 700 -0.56 -30.11 42.28
C PRO A 700 0.42 -29.68 43.38
N LEU A 701 0.27 -30.24 44.58
CA LEU A 701 1.15 -29.94 45.73
C LEU A 701 2.64 -30.24 45.48
N ALA A 702 2.94 -31.13 44.53
CA ALA A 702 4.31 -31.49 44.17
C ALA A 702 4.97 -30.50 43.18
N THR A 703 4.17 -29.68 42.49
CA THR A 703 4.67 -28.73 41.51
C THR A 703 5.18 -27.47 42.20
N ARG A 704 6.37 -27.00 41.83
CA ARG A 704 6.96 -25.78 42.38
C ARG A 704 6.17 -24.56 41.88
N THR A 705 5.70 -23.71 42.79
CA THR A 705 5.04 -22.44 42.46
C THR A 705 5.91 -21.24 42.83
N VAL A 706 5.83 -20.16 42.04
CA VAL A 706 6.56 -18.91 42.25
C VAL A 706 5.63 -17.73 42.00
N SER A 707 5.32 -16.95 43.04
CA SER A 707 4.50 -15.74 42.91
C SER A 707 5.36 -14.49 42.75
N ARG A 708 5.01 -13.65 41.78
CA ARG A 708 5.69 -12.37 41.48
C ARG A 708 4.68 -11.29 41.12
N SER A 709 4.97 -10.06 41.55
CA SER A 709 4.34 -8.89 40.92
C SER A 709 4.85 -8.76 39.49
N VAL A 710 4.07 -8.13 38.62
CA VAL A 710 4.40 -8.02 37.20
C VAL A 710 5.69 -7.22 36.97
N ASP A 711 5.97 -6.23 37.80
CA ASP A 711 7.19 -5.41 37.75
C ASP A 711 8.46 -6.18 38.16
N GLU A 712 8.31 -7.28 38.91
CA GLU A 712 9.41 -8.14 39.35
C GLU A 712 9.57 -9.39 38.49
N PHE A 713 8.65 -9.65 37.57
CA PHE A 713 8.65 -10.83 36.71
C PHE A 713 9.40 -10.56 35.41
N ASN A 714 10.31 -11.47 35.05
CA ASN A 714 11.06 -11.39 33.81
C ASN A 714 10.81 -12.64 32.96
N MET A 715 10.07 -12.46 31.86
CA MET A 715 9.74 -13.56 30.93
C MET A 715 10.98 -14.24 30.34
N SER A 716 12.12 -13.54 30.24
CA SER A 716 13.36 -14.14 29.68
C SER A 716 13.99 -15.22 30.56
N THR A 717 13.56 -15.37 31.82
CA THR A 717 14.04 -16.44 32.71
C THR A 717 13.20 -17.72 32.64
N VAL A 718 12.12 -17.70 31.87
CA VAL A 718 11.16 -18.81 31.72
C VAL A 718 11.66 -19.77 30.64
N THR A 719 11.42 -21.07 30.82
CA THR A 719 11.78 -22.13 29.87
C THR A 719 10.54 -22.86 29.33
N ALA A 720 10.70 -23.68 28.30
CA ALA A 720 9.62 -24.47 27.71
C ALA A 720 8.96 -25.46 28.70
N ASN A 721 9.63 -25.78 29.81
CA ASN A 721 9.10 -26.66 30.85
C ASN A 721 8.41 -25.90 31.98
N ASP A 722 8.27 -24.58 31.88
CA ASP A 722 7.57 -23.77 32.87
C ASP A 722 6.17 -23.39 32.38
N VAL A 723 5.29 -23.06 33.32
CA VAL A 723 3.97 -22.48 33.04
C VAL A 723 3.90 -21.09 33.65
N VAL A 724 3.35 -20.13 32.93
CA VAL A 724 3.12 -18.77 33.44
C VAL A 724 1.62 -18.52 33.50
N VAL A 725 1.10 -18.24 34.69
CA VAL A 725 -0.30 -17.84 34.87
C VAL A 725 -0.36 -16.36 35.23
N SER A 726 -0.82 -15.56 34.27
CA SER A 726 -0.99 -14.13 34.36
C SER A 726 -2.43 -13.78 34.71
N VAL A 727 -2.65 -13.13 35.84
CA VAL A 727 -3.97 -12.71 36.30
C VAL A 727 -4.02 -11.18 36.37
N GLY A 728 -5.07 -10.59 35.80
CA GLY A 728 -5.27 -9.14 35.73
C GLY A 728 -5.18 -8.60 34.30
N GLY A 729 -5.94 -7.54 34.04
CA GLY A 729 -6.13 -6.96 32.70
C GLY A 729 -4.88 -6.31 32.08
N PRO A 730 -4.91 -6.10 30.75
CA PRO A 730 -3.77 -5.55 30.01
C PRO A 730 -3.36 -4.12 30.44
N LEU A 731 -4.24 -3.39 31.13
CA LEU A 731 -3.92 -2.08 31.71
C LEU A 731 -3.01 -2.13 32.95
N VAL A 732 -2.99 -3.27 33.64
CA VAL A 732 -2.32 -3.41 34.96
C VAL A 732 -1.34 -4.57 35.02
N ASN A 733 -1.29 -5.39 33.96
CA ASN A 733 -0.40 -6.53 33.86
C ASN A 733 0.23 -6.57 32.45
N SER A 734 1.51 -6.23 32.37
CA SER A 734 2.27 -6.17 31.11
C SER A 734 2.45 -7.54 30.43
N ILE A 735 2.38 -8.65 31.19
CA ILE A 735 2.36 -9.99 30.60
C ILE A 735 1.03 -10.22 29.90
N THR A 736 -0.11 -9.96 30.55
CA THR A 736 -1.43 -10.01 29.90
C THR A 736 -1.46 -9.09 28.68
N ALA A 737 -0.96 -7.85 28.79
CA ALA A 737 -0.91 -6.90 27.67
C ALA A 737 -0.15 -7.43 26.45
N LYS A 738 0.99 -8.11 26.66
CA LYS A 738 1.76 -8.73 25.57
C LYS A 738 0.92 -9.72 24.78
N TYR A 739 0.14 -10.57 25.45
CA TYR A 739 -0.64 -11.62 24.79
C TYR A 739 -1.99 -11.12 24.26
N ASP A 740 -2.68 -10.25 25.00
CA ASP A 740 -3.90 -9.57 24.55
C ASP A 740 -3.65 -8.84 23.23
N ASN A 741 -2.52 -8.14 23.12
CA ASN A 741 -2.13 -7.45 21.89
C ASN A 741 -2.04 -8.40 20.70
N ILE A 742 -1.61 -9.66 20.86
CA ILE A 742 -1.40 -10.60 19.73
C ILE A 742 -2.54 -11.59 19.51
N ALA A 743 -3.60 -11.50 20.32
CA ALA A 743 -4.69 -12.45 20.34
C ALA A 743 -5.84 -12.09 19.38
N LEU A 744 -6.60 -13.11 18.98
CA LEU A 744 -7.88 -12.96 18.28
C LEU A 744 -8.95 -12.36 19.20
N VAL A 745 -9.00 -12.81 20.46
CA VAL A 745 -9.79 -12.19 21.52
C VAL A 745 -8.92 -11.19 22.26
N HIS A 746 -9.32 -9.93 22.30
CA HIS A 746 -8.53 -8.87 22.92
C HIS A 746 -9.39 -7.71 23.43
N MET A 747 -8.83 -6.91 24.33
CA MET A 747 -9.49 -5.77 24.96
C MET A 747 -9.20 -4.47 24.19
N ALA A 748 -10.23 -3.87 23.58
CA ALA A 748 -10.19 -2.53 23.03
C ALA A 748 -10.75 -1.52 24.04
N ILE A 749 -10.06 -0.39 24.24
CA ILE A 749 -10.41 0.59 25.28
C ILE A 749 -10.62 1.96 24.64
N ASP A 750 -11.79 2.56 24.88
CA ASP A 750 -12.14 3.92 24.46
C ASP A 750 -12.71 4.71 25.64
N GLY A 751 -11.84 5.46 26.31
CA GLY A 751 -12.18 6.21 27.52
C GLY A 751 -12.61 5.27 28.65
N ARG A 752 -13.92 5.26 28.97
CA ARG A 752 -14.52 4.40 30.00
C ARG A 752 -15.20 3.16 29.43
N THR A 753 -15.23 3.04 28.11
CA THR A 753 -15.83 1.93 27.40
C THR A 753 -14.75 0.90 27.10
N ILE A 754 -14.99 -0.34 27.50
CA ILE A 754 -14.13 -1.48 27.21
C ILE A 754 -14.92 -2.44 26.33
N THR A 755 -14.32 -2.84 25.22
CA THR A 755 -14.89 -3.82 24.30
C THR A 755 -13.98 -5.04 24.20
N ILE A 756 -14.49 -6.21 24.58
CA ILE A 756 -13.86 -7.48 24.24
C ILE A 756 -14.21 -7.81 22.79
N VAL A 757 -13.22 -7.72 21.91
CA VAL A 757 -13.35 -8.04 20.49
C VAL A 757 -13.12 -9.54 20.33
N SER A 758 -14.02 -10.26 19.66
CA SER A 758 -13.87 -11.69 19.40
C SER A 758 -14.39 -12.09 18.01
N PRO A 759 -13.98 -13.26 17.47
CA PRO A 759 -14.53 -13.81 16.23
C PRO A 759 -16.06 -14.04 16.26
N GLN A 760 -16.65 -14.16 17.45
CA GLN A 760 -18.08 -14.46 17.64
C GLN A 760 -18.91 -13.21 17.96
N GLY A 761 -18.29 -12.03 18.02
CA GLY A 761 -18.94 -10.76 18.32
C GLY A 761 -18.13 -9.88 19.27
N ASN A 762 -18.54 -8.61 19.36
CA ASN A 762 -17.94 -7.64 20.28
C ASN A 762 -18.82 -7.52 21.53
N PHE A 763 -18.21 -7.60 22.72
CA PHE A 763 -18.89 -7.48 24.00
C PHE A 763 -18.44 -6.20 24.70
N THR A 764 -19.36 -5.27 24.93
CA THR A 764 -19.02 -3.92 25.40
C THR A 764 -19.53 -3.69 26.80
N TRP A 765 -18.66 -3.17 27.66
CA TRP A 765 -18.95 -2.76 29.02
C TRP A 765 -18.48 -1.32 29.21
N THR A 766 -19.23 -0.53 29.97
CA THR A 766 -18.84 0.85 30.32
C THR A 766 -18.67 0.93 31.82
N ALA A 767 -17.48 1.35 32.26
CA ALA A 767 -17.21 1.50 33.68
C ALA A 767 -18.27 2.39 34.35
N PRO A 768 -18.81 2.04 35.53
CA PRO A 768 -19.91 2.78 36.18
C PRO A 768 -19.45 4.13 36.77
N THR A 769 -20.39 5.02 37.11
CA THR A 769 -20.11 6.22 37.92
C THR A 769 -20.87 6.13 39.23
N PRO A 770 -20.21 5.97 40.39
CA PRO A 770 -18.75 5.89 40.57
C PRO A 770 -18.13 4.60 40.02
N TRP A 771 -16.82 4.61 39.75
CA TRP A 771 -16.13 3.51 39.04
C TRP A 771 -16.10 2.18 39.78
N TRP A 772 -16.29 2.20 41.10
CA TRP A 772 -16.24 1.02 41.95
C TRP A 772 -17.57 0.25 42.05
N ASN A 773 -18.71 0.86 41.69
CA ASN A 773 -20.03 0.21 41.82
C ASN A 773 -20.33 -0.70 40.62
N VAL A 774 -19.56 -1.78 40.48
CA VAL A 774 -19.63 -2.70 39.34
C VAL A 774 -20.58 -3.85 39.64
N THR A 775 -21.64 -4.00 38.83
CA THR A 775 -22.65 -5.06 38.98
C THR A 775 -22.62 -6.09 37.85
N GLU A 776 -21.82 -5.86 36.82
CA GLU A 776 -21.57 -6.81 35.73
C GLU A 776 -20.25 -6.47 35.05
N GLY A 777 -19.67 -7.43 34.35
CA GLY A 777 -18.42 -7.26 33.60
C GLY A 777 -18.09 -8.50 32.77
N TYR A 778 -17.18 -8.36 31.80
CA TYR A 778 -16.74 -9.48 30.98
C TYR A 778 -15.37 -9.96 31.40
N PHE A 779 -15.14 -11.27 31.36
CA PHE A 779 -13.83 -11.87 31.55
C PHE A 779 -13.40 -12.72 30.37
N VAL A 780 -12.10 -12.88 30.24
CA VAL A 780 -11.41 -13.60 29.19
C VAL A 780 -10.44 -14.59 29.83
N ILE A 781 -10.47 -15.83 29.36
CA ILE A 781 -9.51 -16.88 29.69
C ILE A 781 -8.89 -17.35 28.38
N GLN A 782 -7.57 -17.22 28.26
CA GLN A 782 -6.84 -17.60 27.05
C GLN A 782 -5.50 -18.24 27.37
N LEU A 783 -5.13 -19.23 26.57
CA LEU A 783 -3.83 -19.87 26.66
C LEU A 783 -3.01 -19.60 25.41
N PHE A 784 -1.70 -19.48 25.60
CA PHE A 784 -0.73 -19.22 24.55
C PHE A 784 0.51 -20.08 24.76
N ASN A 785 1.14 -20.51 23.67
CA ASN A 785 2.49 -21.02 23.70
C ASN A 785 3.43 -19.85 23.37
N ASP A 786 4.22 -19.40 24.34
CA ASP A 786 5.12 -18.27 24.11
C ASP A 786 6.16 -18.62 23.06
N ARG A 787 6.20 -17.83 21.98
CA ARG A 787 7.06 -18.12 20.82
C ARG A 787 8.55 -18.10 21.14
N THR A 788 8.98 -17.42 22.21
CA THR A 788 10.40 -17.24 22.56
C THR A 788 10.88 -18.34 23.50
N THR A 789 10.11 -18.65 24.54
CA THR A 789 10.47 -19.57 25.61
C THR A 789 9.91 -20.98 25.40
N GLY A 790 8.84 -21.11 24.63
CA GLY A 790 8.06 -22.35 24.48
C GLY A 790 7.12 -22.64 25.65
N ALA A 791 7.10 -21.77 26.67
CA ALA A 791 6.28 -21.96 27.87
C ALA A 791 4.79 -21.81 27.56
N LEU A 792 3.96 -22.58 28.28
CA LEU A 792 2.52 -22.35 28.29
C LEU A 792 2.22 -21.11 29.14
N VAL A 793 1.48 -20.17 28.57
CA VAL A 793 1.03 -18.95 29.24
C VAL A 793 -0.47 -18.94 29.32
N VAL A 794 -0.99 -18.89 30.53
CA VAL A 794 -2.40 -18.78 30.87
C VAL A 794 -2.67 -17.32 31.22
N THR A 795 -3.66 -16.71 30.59
CA THR A 795 -4.11 -15.35 30.90
C THR A 795 -5.55 -15.40 31.37
N ILE A 796 -5.83 -14.77 32.51
CA ILE A 796 -7.17 -14.64 33.08
C ILE A 796 -7.36 -13.17 33.46
N TYR A 797 -8.30 -12.49 32.81
CA TYR A 797 -8.52 -11.08 33.03
C TYR A 797 -9.95 -10.66 32.71
N GLY A 798 -10.39 -9.54 33.24
CA GLY A 798 -11.71 -8.97 32.96
C GLY A 798 -11.68 -7.48 32.70
N THR A 799 -12.85 -6.95 32.36
CA THR A 799 -13.12 -5.51 32.19
C THR A 799 -12.87 -4.71 33.47
N ASP A 800 -12.86 -5.40 34.60
CA ASP A 800 -12.67 -4.87 35.95
C ASP A 800 -12.11 -5.98 36.87
N ALA A 801 -11.89 -5.65 38.14
CA ALA A 801 -11.31 -6.55 39.12
C ALA A 801 -12.24 -7.71 39.50
N ASP A 802 -13.55 -7.46 39.58
CA ASP A 802 -14.57 -8.43 39.96
C ASP A 802 -14.80 -9.44 38.85
N SER A 803 -14.90 -8.99 37.60
CA SER A 803 -14.95 -9.90 36.44
C SER A 803 -13.66 -10.72 36.30
N THR A 804 -12.48 -10.17 36.61
CA THR A 804 -11.22 -10.94 36.68
C THR A 804 -11.31 -12.07 37.71
N ALA A 805 -11.86 -11.78 38.89
CA ALA A 805 -12.08 -12.80 39.93
C ALA A 805 -13.11 -13.85 39.49
N ALA A 806 -14.20 -13.42 38.84
CA ALA A 806 -15.20 -14.33 38.28
C ALA A 806 -14.58 -15.30 37.27
N GLY A 807 -13.69 -14.82 36.39
CA GLY A 807 -12.95 -15.67 35.46
C GLY A 807 -12.02 -16.66 36.16
N ALA A 808 -11.29 -16.23 37.18
CA ALA A 808 -10.41 -17.10 37.96
C ALA A 808 -11.19 -18.18 38.74
N TYR A 809 -12.33 -17.79 39.32
CA TYR A 809 -13.25 -18.71 39.99
C TYR A 809 -13.89 -19.71 39.02
N TYR A 810 -14.34 -19.24 37.85
CA TYR A 810 -14.90 -20.10 36.80
C TYR A 810 -13.85 -21.10 36.30
N PHE A 811 -12.60 -20.67 36.14
CA PHE A 811 -11.50 -21.54 35.77
C PHE A 811 -11.31 -22.67 36.79
N LEU A 812 -11.30 -22.36 38.08
CA LEU A 812 -11.17 -23.35 39.15
C LEU A 812 -12.38 -24.32 39.22
N THR A 813 -13.60 -23.80 39.13
CA THR A 813 -14.80 -24.56 39.50
C THR A 813 -15.49 -25.25 38.33
N GLN A 814 -15.35 -24.72 37.12
CA GLN A 814 -16.02 -25.24 35.92
C GLN A 814 -15.04 -25.80 34.90
N ILE A 815 -13.94 -25.07 34.61
CA ILE A 815 -12.98 -25.48 33.58
C ILE A 815 -12.08 -26.61 34.08
N TYR A 816 -11.31 -26.38 35.15
CA TYR A 816 -10.32 -27.33 35.66
C TYR A 816 -10.88 -28.73 35.98
N PRO A 817 -12.05 -28.89 36.63
CA PRO A 817 -12.61 -30.22 36.91
C PRO A 817 -13.09 -30.95 35.65
N ASN A 818 -13.32 -30.21 34.56
CA ASN A 818 -13.83 -30.72 33.29
C ASN A 818 -12.84 -30.46 32.13
N ILE A 819 -11.54 -30.36 32.43
CA ILE A 819 -10.52 -29.80 31.51
C ILE A 819 -10.52 -30.50 30.14
N ASN A 820 -10.76 -31.81 30.10
CA ASN A 820 -10.82 -32.60 28.87
C ASN A 820 -11.92 -32.14 27.90
N SER A 821 -13.03 -31.60 28.40
CA SER A 821 -14.14 -31.06 27.59
C SER A 821 -13.76 -29.75 26.87
N TYR A 822 -12.66 -29.13 27.29
CA TYR A 822 -12.11 -27.91 26.69
C TYR A 822 -10.91 -28.19 25.78
N SER A 823 -10.66 -29.46 25.41
CA SER A 823 -9.64 -29.81 24.41
C SER A 823 -9.94 -29.15 23.06
N GLY A 824 -8.95 -28.48 22.49
CA GLY A 824 -9.10 -27.67 21.29
C GLY A 824 -9.76 -26.30 21.52
N THR A 825 -9.99 -25.88 22.78
CA THR A 825 -10.49 -24.54 23.10
C THR A 825 -9.30 -23.64 23.43
N ASN A 826 -9.15 -22.54 22.70
CA ASN A 826 -8.05 -21.60 22.87
C ASN A 826 -8.46 -20.37 23.70
N TYR A 827 -9.75 -20.02 23.67
CA TYR A 827 -10.28 -18.89 24.41
C TYR A 827 -11.69 -19.13 24.96
N LEU A 828 -12.01 -18.39 26.02
CA LEU A 828 -13.34 -18.25 26.60
C LEU A 828 -13.61 -16.80 26.97
N VAL A 829 -14.83 -16.33 26.67
CA VAL A 829 -15.36 -15.04 27.11
C VAL A 829 -16.62 -15.29 27.93
N GLY A 830 -16.61 -14.84 29.18
CA GLY A 830 -17.74 -14.92 30.09
C GLY A 830 -18.29 -13.55 30.45
N LEU A 831 -19.59 -13.48 30.66
CA LEU A 831 -20.29 -12.38 31.33
C LEU A 831 -20.51 -12.77 32.79
N TRP A 832 -20.01 -11.96 33.70
CA TRP A 832 -20.34 -12.02 35.13
C TRP A 832 -21.41 -10.97 35.46
N GLN A 833 -22.35 -11.34 36.32
CA GLN A 833 -23.39 -10.45 36.84
C GLN A 833 -23.56 -10.69 38.34
N ASP A 834 -23.45 -9.62 39.12
CA ASP A 834 -23.67 -9.58 40.57
C ASP A 834 -25.14 -9.89 40.88
N THR A 835 -25.38 -10.92 41.67
CA THR A 835 -26.72 -11.35 42.09
C THR A 835 -26.89 -11.50 43.59
N GLU A 836 -25.83 -11.27 44.38
CA GLU A 836 -25.85 -11.43 45.83
C GLU A 836 -25.09 -10.33 46.58
N TYR A 837 -25.45 -10.11 47.84
CA TYR A 837 -24.84 -9.03 48.61
C TYR A 837 -23.45 -9.44 49.14
N GLY A 838 -22.43 -8.63 48.83
CA GLY A 838 -21.07 -8.78 49.34
C GLY A 838 -20.06 -9.16 48.26
N SER A 839 -18.83 -9.47 48.67
CA SER A 839 -17.78 -9.94 47.76
C SER A 839 -16.89 -10.97 48.44
N ASP A 840 -16.51 -12.00 47.68
CA ASP A 840 -15.56 -13.03 48.08
C ASP A 840 -14.10 -12.55 47.99
N ILE A 841 -13.86 -11.39 47.36
CA ILE A 841 -12.55 -10.78 47.18
C ILE A 841 -12.50 -9.37 47.81
N PRO A 842 -11.30 -8.80 48.06
CA PRO A 842 -11.20 -7.43 48.53
C PRO A 842 -11.78 -6.42 47.52
N LEU A 843 -12.80 -5.67 47.92
CA LEU A 843 -13.39 -4.59 47.10
C LEU A 843 -12.44 -3.38 47.00
N PRO A 844 -11.99 -2.98 45.80
CA PRO A 844 -11.18 -1.77 45.61
C PRO A 844 -11.84 -0.50 46.17
N GLY A 845 -13.17 -0.43 46.10
CA GLY A 845 -13.99 0.66 46.60
C GLY A 845 -14.49 0.49 48.03
N SER A 846 -14.07 -0.53 48.80
CA SER A 846 -14.64 -0.83 50.12
C SER A 846 -14.64 0.39 51.06
N SER A 847 -13.54 1.16 51.07
CA SER A 847 -13.41 2.39 51.86
C SER A 847 -14.29 3.56 51.40
N LEU A 848 -14.87 3.43 50.21
CA LEU A 848 -15.75 4.39 49.55
C LEU A 848 -17.23 3.95 49.56
N GLY A 849 -17.56 2.90 50.32
CA GLY A 849 -18.93 2.41 50.51
C GLY A 849 -19.41 1.43 49.45
N ASP A 850 -18.48 0.77 48.76
CA ASP A 850 -18.77 -0.29 47.79
C ASP A 850 -19.28 -1.56 48.47
N ASP A 851 -20.43 -2.06 48.02
CA ASP A 851 -21.09 -3.29 48.48
C ASP A 851 -21.44 -4.27 47.35
N SER A 852 -21.09 -3.93 46.09
CA SER A 852 -21.26 -4.76 44.90
C SER A 852 -19.91 -5.34 44.46
N GLY A 853 -19.84 -6.63 44.18
CA GLY A 853 -18.61 -7.26 43.68
C GLY A 853 -18.70 -8.77 43.62
N PHE A 854 -17.66 -9.39 43.07
CA PHE A 854 -17.75 -10.80 42.73
C PHE A 854 -17.93 -11.70 43.96
N SER A 855 -18.92 -12.60 43.89
CA SER A 855 -19.17 -13.68 44.86
C SER A 855 -19.48 -15.01 44.16
N ALA A 856 -19.18 -16.14 44.81
CA ALA A 856 -19.30 -17.48 44.23
C ALA A 856 -20.73 -17.89 43.81
N GLY A 857 -21.77 -17.25 44.35
CA GLY A 857 -23.17 -17.43 43.99
C GLY A 857 -23.63 -16.62 42.77
N ASP A 858 -22.76 -15.75 42.23
CA ASP A 858 -23.09 -14.90 41.10
C ASP A 858 -23.34 -15.65 39.79
N THR A 859 -24.05 -14.97 38.88
CA THR A 859 -24.33 -15.53 37.57
C THR A 859 -23.14 -15.34 36.64
N ILE A 860 -22.64 -16.45 36.09
CA ILE A 860 -21.63 -16.47 35.03
C ILE A 860 -22.21 -17.15 33.79
N THR A 861 -22.20 -16.43 32.67
CA THR A 861 -22.67 -16.93 31.37
C THR A 861 -21.54 -16.90 30.36
N ILE A 862 -21.23 -18.02 29.71
CA ILE A 862 -20.29 -18.03 28.59
C ILE A 862 -20.96 -17.46 27.35
N VAL A 863 -20.38 -16.38 26.82
CA VAL A 863 -20.94 -15.63 25.68
C VAL A 863 -20.15 -15.86 24.39
N ALA A 864 -18.91 -16.34 24.49
CA ALA A 864 -18.12 -16.80 23.35
C ALA A 864 -17.05 -17.81 23.78
N GLN A 865 -16.76 -18.81 22.95
CA GLN A 865 -15.69 -19.79 23.17
C GLN A 865 -15.22 -20.34 21.82
N GLY A 866 -13.93 -20.61 21.65
CA GLY A 866 -13.43 -21.15 20.38
C GLY A 866 -11.97 -21.53 20.37
#